data_AF-A0A2K8NV31-F1
#
_entry.id   AF-A0A2K8NV31-F1
#
_cell.length_a   1.000
_cell.length_b   1.000
_cell.length_c   1.000
_cell.angle_alpha   90.00
_cell.angle_beta   90.00
_cell.angle_gamma   90.00
#
_symmetry.space_group_name_H-M   'P 1'
#
loop_
_entity.id
_entity.type
_entity.pdbx_description
1 polymer ?
#
loop_
_entity_poly.entity_id
_entity_poly.type
_entity_poly.pdbx_seq_one_letter_code
_entity_poly.pdbx_strand_id
1 'polypeptide(L)'
;MKKLLTLLGSIGILATTSVTVVACGNKATNSITNIENELKQILNQKQDSAWNLEELQDKINDQYGESSISVELIDSSIRASGSQIHQDQYKFTSSGNNYTGSIILTHTWTETINETVNISTIEIDLQAILDEQTTKAWTENDLQQRIDEKYPWGGITVKKSGSSRANHLEERHDQYTFTGDGNIGNEFEYTGSIILTHNWTETVDDTVNISTIEIDLQAILDEQTTQAWTENDLQQRIDEKYPLGAIAVKKSGSSRAHHPEEHYDQYTFTGDGNIGNEFEYTGSIILTHNWTETVDDTVNISTIEIDLQAILDELKNQAWIESDLQQRIDEKYPLGAIAVKKSGSSRAHHPEEHYDQYTFTGDGNIDNEFEYTGSITLTHNWTKKIDNTKPIGEIKEGLQAILDQEEYKYKAWNQEDLQSAIDKEFGIKEIEVTPVNALTRSFDIAPQPQRNKWKFVGNGSIDNEYKWNENIELTHKWEKKIDTTKNISEIKKDLEKIVRSQEEFWNAKTLENKVSELYPKSGIKVIEQKLLKSEKVPITKWKFIGEGSIENDYIYNGELEIYQIKDMQSYPQTIYIDAKTQEIKSTNDTAPQETKEVLHIGFGMDNEKNIMKAHKMPKNIEKVPNYISPQIKSLYKIFDGAIQFNDSNVSEWDTSNVEIMKNAFMDAESFNQELNDWNVSNVWDMNTMFIRAKAFNQDLNNWETSKVQKMSHMFQGAEQFNGNISTWDTSNVTEMQLMFQDAESFNQDLTRKDKIWDTSNVTDMTMMFDGAKKFNGNISNWDTLEVKNMGSMFQNAQSFNVDISNWNTSNVTDMSSMFKGANKFNRNINTVDDHWNTSNVTDMSGMFSNARVFNADITNWNTSNVTDMSSMFENAKAFNADITNWNTSKVTNMSSMFKGTNKFNRNINTVDNHWNTSNVTNMSGMFENARVFNADITNWNTSKVTNMSSMFKGTNSFNKDINTVGDVWNVSKVTDMKEMFKDASAFDGDISNWNTSKVTTMEGMFEAAAIFNRNISGWDTLNVKNMTSMFRYAKAFNQDLKSWNVDNVYDCYNFSFESGLTEENLPNFPEW
;
A
#
# COMPACT_ATOMS: atom_id res chain seq x y z
N MET A 1 -31.31 33.62 -50.10
CA MET A 1 -32.68 33.08 -49.91
C MET A 1 -32.52 31.61 -49.58
N LYS A 2 -32.80 31.25 -48.33
CA LYS A 2 -34.02 30.52 -47.93
C LYS A 2 -33.89 29.00 -48.14
N LYS A 3 -33.75 28.33 -46.99
CA LYS A 3 -34.57 27.19 -46.54
C LYS A 3 -34.91 26.13 -47.60
N LEU A 4 -34.27 24.98 -47.43
CA LEU A 4 -34.92 23.67 -47.27
C LEU A 4 -36.46 23.75 -47.18
N LEU A 5 -37.19 23.10 -48.10
CA LEU A 5 -38.41 22.33 -47.81
C LEU A 5 -38.85 21.56 -49.08
N THR A 6 -38.64 20.24 -49.03
CA THR A 6 -39.64 19.18 -49.23
C THR A 6 -40.54 19.10 -50.48
N LEU A 7 -40.68 17.82 -50.88
CA LEU A 7 -41.92 17.07 -51.18
C LEU A 7 -42.37 16.93 -52.65
N LEU A 8 -42.43 15.64 -53.03
CA LEU A 8 -43.46 14.93 -53.81
C LEU A 8 -43.53 15.04 -55.34
N GLY A 9 -43.70 13.85 -55.93
CA GLY A 9 -44.73 13.57 -56.93
C GLY A 9 -44.19 13.41 -58.35
N SER A 10 -43.87 12.20 -58.80
CA SER A 10 -44.79 11.21 -59.39
C SER A 10 -45.21 11.50 -60.85
N ILE A 11 -44.78 10.58 -61.75
CA ILE A 11 -45.57 9.88 -62.78
C ILE A 11 -46.10 10.68 -64.00
N GLY A 12 -45.87 10.10 -65.19
CA GLY A 12 -46.79 10.18 -66.34
C GLY A 12 -46.19 10.80 -67.61
N ILE A 13 -45.64 10.06 -68.58
CA ILE A 13 -46.32 9.25 -69.62
C ILE A 13 -46.97 10.10 -70.74
N LEU A 14 -46.42 9.94 -71.97
CA LEU A 14 -47.03 9.99 -73.33
C LEU A 14 -47.80 11.28 -73.72
N ALA A 15 -47.93 11.73 -74.96
CA ALA A 15 -47.77 11.12 -76.28
C ALA A 15 -47.56 12.22 -77.34
N THR A 16 -47.01 11.78 -78.47
CA THR A 16 -47.19 12.23 -79.86
C THR A 16 -48.60 12.80 -80.16
N THR A 17 -48.88 13.71 -81.09
CA THR A 17 -48.48 13.85 -82.50
C THR A 17 -48.95 15.23 -83.04
N SER A 18 -48.08 15.90 -83.81
CA SER A 18 -48.26 16.67 -85.08
C SER A 18 -49.67 17.17 -85.49
N VAL A 19 -49.87 18.37 -86.08
CA VAL A 19 -49.40 18.79 -87.43
C VAL A 19 -49.61 20.31 -87.66
N THR A 20 -48.55 20.94 -88.23
CA THR A 20 -48.34 22.18 -89.03
C THR A 20 -49.32 23.36 -89.07
N VAL A 21 -48.74 24.59 -89.05
CA VAL A 21 -48.83 25.60 -90.14
C VAL A 21 -47.51 26.39 -90.24
N VAL A 22 -47.05 26.60 -91.49
CA VAL A 22 -45.89 27.38 -91.93
C VAL A 22 -46.23 28.88 -92.07
N ALA A 23 -45.34 29.77 -91.62
CA ALA A 23 -45.08 31.07 -92.27
C ALA A 23 -43.75 31.69 -91.78
N CYS A 24 -42.93 32.12 -92.74
CA CYS A 24 -41.57 32.65 -92.62
C CYS A 24 -41.44 33.97 -91.83
N GLY A 25 -40.26 34.19 -91.25
CA GLY A 25 -39.78 35.51 -90.84
C GLY A 25 -38.24 35.54 -90.75
N ASN A 26 -37.61 36.38 -91.58
CA ASN A 26 -36.17 36.65 -91.64
C ASN A 26 -35.54 36.83 -90.25
N LYS A 27 -34.48 36.06 -89.94
CA LYS A 27 -33.55 36.39 -88.85
C LYS A 27 -32.29 37.01 -89.45
N ALA A 28 -31.94 38.18 -88.95
CA ALA A 28 -30.64 38.80 -89.18
C ALA A 28 -29.53 37.82 -88.74
N THR A 29 -28.54 37.61 -89.59
CA THR A 29 -27.32 36.86 -89.27
C THR A 29 -26.52 37.63 -88.22
N ASN A 30 -26.34 37.05 -87.04
CA ASN A 30 -25.53 37.63 -85.97
C ASN A 30 -24.05 37.31 -86.21
N SER A 31 -23.12 38.20 -85.85
CA SER A 31 -21.70 37.85 -85.85
C SER A 31 -21.42 36.77 -84.81
N ILE A 32 -20.55 35.80 -85.12
CA ILE A 32 -20.13 34.78 -84.14
C ILE A 32 -19.47 35.39 -82.89
N THR A 33 -18.93 36.61 -82.99
CA THR A 33 -18.40 37.36 -81.84
C THR A 33 -19.48 37.71 -80.80
N ASN A 34 -20.76 37.76 -81.17
CA ASN A 34 -21.85 38.07 -80.24
C ASN A 34 -22.13 36.93 -79.25
N ILE A 35 -21.65 35.71 -79.52
CA ILE A 35 -21.79 34.53 -78.67
C ILE A 35 -20.45 34.11 -78.04
N GLU A 36 -19.43 34.97 -78.08
CA GLU A 36 -18.10 34.70 -77.50
C GLU A 36 -18.16 34.20 -76.04
N ASN A 37 -18.99 34.83 -75.21
CA ASN A 37 -19.11 34.46 -73.80
C ASN A 37 -19.75 33.07 -73.61
N GLU A 38 -20.70 32.70 -74.48
CA GLU A 38 -21.32 31.37 -74.45
C GLU A 38 -20.33 30.30 -74.90
N LEU A 39 -19.56 30.57 -75.96
CA LEU A 39 -18.50 29.67 -76.44
C LEU A 39 -17.37 29.51 -75.40
N LYS A 40 -16.99 30.60 -74.70
CA LYS A 40 -16.05 30.53 -73.56
C LYS A 40 -16.61 29.70 -72.40
N GLN A 41 -17.92 29.80 -72.13
CA GLN A 41 -18.56 28.96 -71.11
C GLN A 41 -18.52 27.48 -71.48
N ILE A 42 -18.73 27.14 -72.76
CA ILE A 42 -18.59 25.75 -73.24
C ILE A 42 -17.16 25.27 -73.01
N LEU A 43 -16.15 26.01 -73.46
CA LEU A 43 -14.74 25.63 -73.25
C LEU A 43 -14.44 25.41 -71.76
N ASN A 44 -14.88 26.32 -70.88
CA ASN A 44 -14.66 26.24 -69.44
C ASN A 44 -15.41 25.11 -68.72
N GLN A 45 -16.23 24.29 -69.39
CA GLN A 45 -16.84 23.10 -68.78
C GLN A 45 -15.81 22.00 -68.48
N LYS A 46 -14.63 22.03 -69.12
CA LYS A 46 -13.58 21.01 -68.97
C LYS A 46 -12.28 21.63 -68.44
N GLN A 47 -12.11 21.71 -67.13
CA GLN A 47 -10.99 22.45 -66.51
C GLN A 47 -9.73 21.61 -66.25
N ASP A 48 -9.84 20.29 -66.38
CA ASP A 48 -8.85 19.29 -65.97
C ASP A 48 -8.26 18.50 -67.17
N SER A 49 -8.70 18.81 -68.39
CA SER A 49 -8.25 18.13 -69.60
C SER A 49 -8.53 18.96 -70.86
N ALA A 50 -7.80 18.68 -71.94
CA ALA A 50 -8.08 19.25 -73.26
C ALA A 50 -9.42 18.74 -73.81
N TRP A 51 -10.05 19.56 -74.64
CA TRP A 51 -11.19 19.12 -75.44
C TRP A 51 -10.72 18.19 -76.56
N ASN A 52 -11.38 17.04 -76.71
CA ASN A 52 -11.29 16.33 -77.98
C ASN A 52 -12.07 17.14 -79.03
N LEU A 53 -11.52 17.28 -80.24
CA LEU A 53 -12.12 18.14 -81.26
C LEU A 53 -13.52 17.65 -81.70
N GLU A 54 -13.73 16.33 -81.77
CA GLU A 54 -15.02 15.73 -82.12
C GLU A 54 -16.03 15.94 -80.99
N GLU A 55 -15.60 15.76 -79.74
CA GLU A 55 -16.41 16.02 -78.53
C GLU A 55 -16.84 17.50 -78.41
N LEU A 56 -15.91 18.43 -78.64
CA LEU A 56 -16.21 19.86 -78.63
C LEU A 56 -17.11 20.25 -79.79
N GLN A 57 -16.89 19.67 -80.97
CA GLN A 57 -17.75 19.88 -82.13
C GLN A 57 -19.17 19.36 -81.88
N ASP A 58 -19.32 18.20 -81.23
CA ASP A 58 -20.61 17.65 -80.82
C ASP A 58 -21.31 18.55 -79.80
N LYS A 59 -20.58 19.10 -78.82
CA LYS A 59 -21.18 20.07 -77.88
C LYS A 59 -21.60 21.38 -78.51
N ILE A 60 -20.85 21.84 -79.50
CA ILE A 60 -21.27 22.99 -80.31
C ILE A 60 -22.49 22.65 -81.16
N ASN A 61 -22.56 21.45 -81.74
CA ASN A 61 -23.71 20.98 -82.50
C ASN A 61 -24.96 20.78 -81.64
N ASP A 62 -24.83 20.26 -80.41
CA ASP A 62 -25.92 20.13 -79.43
C ASP A 62 -26.57 21.49 -79.13
N GLN A 63 -25.75 22.54 -78.97
CA GLN A 63 -26.21 23.85 -78.55
C GLN A 63 -26.67 24.75 -79.70
N TYR A 64 -26.02 24.67 -80.87
CA TYR A 64 -26.26 25.57 -82.00
C TYR A 64 -26.81 24.85 -83.26
N GLY A 65 -26.99 23.54 -83.21
CA GLY A 65 -27.45 22.69 -84.32
C GLY A 65 -26.30 22.17 -85.19
N GLU A 66 -26.48 20.97 -85.76
CA GLU A 66 -25.48 20.34 -86.64
C GLU A 66 -25.05 21.27 -87.78
N SER A 67 -23.74 21.37 -88.00
CA SER A 67 -23.12 22.16 -89.07
C SER A 67 -23.34 23.69 -89.00
N SER A 68 -23.85 24.21 -87.89
CA SER A 68 -24.03 25.66 -87.68
C SER A 68 -22.72 26.37 -87.39
N ILE A 69 -21.87 25.82 -86.51
CA ILE A 69 -20.57 26.37 -86.14
C ILE A 69 -19.56 25.21 -86.18
N SER A 70 -18.50 25.39 -86.96
CA SER A 70 -17.37 24.46 -87.03
C SER A 70 -16.26 24.87 -86.08
N VAL A 71 -15.62 23.91 -85.44
CA VAL A 71 -14.49 24.12 -84.54
C VAL A 71 -13.24 23.49 -85.13
N GLU A 72 -12.15 24.24 -85.15
CA GLU A 72 -10.82 23.74 -85.50
C GLU A 72 -9.83 24.11 -84.39
N LEU A 73 -8.90 23.21 -84.07
CA LEU A 73 -7.78 23.50 -83.18
C LEU A 73 -6.70 24.27 -83.97
N ILE A 74 -6.30 25.45 -83.47
CA ILE A 74 -5.34 26.34 -84.15
C ILE A 74 -3.93 26.15 -83.63
N ASP A 75 -3.78 26.11 -82.31
CA ASP A 75 -2.49 25.98 -81.65
C ASP A 75 -2.65 25.14 -80.40
N SER A 76 -1.81 24.12 -80.28
CA SER A 76 -1.65 23.31 -79.08
C SER A 76 -0.34 23.76 -78.43
N SER A 77 -0.38 24.27 -77.20
CA SER A 77 0.83 24.74 -76.54
C SER A 77 1.92 23.65 -76.51
N ILE A 78 3.10 23.99 -77.01
CA ILE A 78 4.33 23.20 -76.83
C ILE A 78 4.61 23.14 -75.32
N ARG A 79 4.53 21.94 -74.76
CA ARG A 79 4.68 21.63 -73.32
C ARG A 79 5.96 22.26 -72.75
N ALA A 80 5.84 23.32 -71.98
CA ALA A 80 6.93 23.83 -71.16
C ALA A 80 7.11 22.88 -69.96
N SER A 81 8.30 22.29 -69.82
CA SER A 81 8.63 21.42 -68.69
C SER A 81 8.41 22.16 -67.37
N GLY A 82 7.47 21.64 -66.55
CA GLY A 82 7.31 22.04 -65.15
C GLY A 82 6.18 23.02 -64.79
N SER A 83 5.22 23.33 -65.67
CA SER A 83 4.05 24.15 -65.32
C SER A 83 2.73 23.35 -65.39
N GLN A 84 1.88 23.46 -64.36
CA GLN A 84 0.62 22.73 -64.16
C GLN A 84 -0.59 23.30 -64.94
N ILE A 85 -0.41 24.39 -65.69
CA ILE A 85 -1.48 25.07 -66.44
C ILE A 85 -1.20 24.99 -67.95
N HIS A 86 -2.16 24.46 -68.70
CA HIS A 86 -2.12 24.29 -70.15
C HIS A 86 -3.07 25.26 -70.84
N GLN A 87 -2.73 25.70 -72.05
CA GLN A 87 -3.58 26.55 -72.88
C GLN A 87 -3.66 26.04 -74.33
N ASP A 88 -4.88 25.86 -74.83
CA ASP A 88 -5.17 25.45 -76.21
C ASP A 88 -6.04 26.52 -76.91
N GLN A 89 -5.81 26.77 -78.19
CA GLN A 89 -6.59 27.76 -78.94
C GLN A 89 -7.49 27.10 -79.99
N TYR A 90 -8.81 27.28 -79.86
CA TYR A 90 -9.82 26.77 -80.78
C TYR A 90 -10.41 27.92 -81.60
N LYS A 91 -10.49 27.74 -82.92
CA LYS A 91 -11.20 28.65 -83.81
C LYS A 91 -12.57 28.10 -84.15
N PHE A 92 -13.57 28.93 -83.90
CA PHE A 92 -14.97 28.68 -84.21
C PHE A 92 -15.31 29.45 -85.48
N THR A 93 -15.83 28.78 -86.49
CA THR A 93 -16.17 29.37 -87.80
C THR A 93 -17.59 29.00 -88.19
N SER A 94 -18.41 29.99 -88.53
CA SER A 94 -19.78 29.80 -89.02
C SER A 94 -19.95 30.39 -90.41
N SER A 95 -20.57 29.61 -91.30
CA SER A 95 -21.04 30.04 -92.63
C SER A 95 -22.53 29.79 -92.83
N GLY A 96 -23.29 29.57 -91.74
CA GLY A 96 -24.71 29.21 -91.75
C GLY A 96 -25.67 30.40 -91.68
N ASN A 97 -26.98 30.11 -91.76
CA ASN A 97 -28.04 31.13 -91.82
C ASN A 97 -28.28 31.91 -90.51
N ASN A 98 -27.72 31.48 -89.37
CA ASN A 98 -27.94 32.09 -88.06
C ASN A 98 -26.75 32.93 -87.56
N TYR A 99 -25.52 32.56 -87.92
CA TYR A 99 -24.29 33.26 -87.52
C TYR A 99 -23.29 33.36 -88.66
N THR A 100 -22.49 34.43 -88.71
CA THR A 100 -21.41 34.59 -89.70
C THR A 100 -20.09 35.03 -89.06
N GLY A 101 -18.97 34.61 -89.65
CA GLY A 101 -17.61 34.99 -89.23
C GLY A 101 -16.86 33.90 -88.47
N SER A 102 -15.70 34.26 -87.91
CA SER A 102 -14.87 33.36 -87.10
C SER A 102 -14.32 34.05 -85.85
N ILE A 103 -14.14 33.31 -84.76
CA ILE A 103 -13.51 33.77 -83.52
C ILE A 103 -12.53 32.71 -82.99
N ILE A 104 -11.40 33.13 -82.41
CA ILE A 104 -10.42 32.26 -81.76
C ILE A 104 -10.54 32.45 -80.25
N LEU A 105 -10.69 31.36 -79.50
CA LEU A 105 -10.80 31.37 -78.05
C LEU A 105 -9.73 30.46 -77.44
N THR A 106 -9.19 30.90 -76.30
CA THR A 106 -8.21 30.12 -75.53
C THR A 106 -8.91 29.35 -74.42
N HIS A 107 -8.68 28.05 -74.37
CA HIS A 107 -9.09 27.13 -73.32
C HIS A 107 -7.93 26.91 -72.35
N THR A 108 -8.15 27.01 -71.04
CA THR A 108 -7.11 26.80 -70.01
C THR A 108 -7.48 25.61 -69.13
N TRP A 109 -6.59 24.63 -68.95
CA TRP A 109 -6.84 23.40 -68.19
C TRP A 109 -5.59 22.84 -67.46
N THR A 110 -5.76 21.94 -66.49
CA THR A 110 -4.67 21.38 -65.65
C THR A 110 -4.64 19.84 -65.67
N GLU A 111 -3.50 19.17 -65.89
CA GLU A 111 -3.38 17.70 -65.91
C GLU A 111 -3.14 17.12 -64.48
N THR A 112 -3.89 16.09 -64.07
CA THR A 112 -3.73 15.41 -62.77
C THR A 112 -2.59 14.36 -62.83
N ILE A 113 -1.68 14.39 -61.85
CA ILE A 113 -0.51 13.48 -61.77
C ILE A 113 -0.87 12.27 -60.91
N ASN A 114 -0.35 11.09 -61.26
CA ASN A 114 -0.41 9.90 -60.40
C ASN A 114 0.47 10.11 -59.15
N GLU A 115 -0.14 10.31 -57.99
CA GLU A 115 0.56 10.53 -56.70
C GLU A 115 0.94 9.23 -55.98
N THR A 116 0.67 8.06 -56.55
CA THR A 116 0.95 6.79 -55.88
C THR A 116 2.45 6.60 -55.63
N VAL A 117 2.80 6.20 -54.41
CA VAL A 117 4.18 5.92 -53.98
C VAL A 117 4.41 4.41 -53.90
N ASN A 118 5.64 3.94 -54.10
CA ASN A 118 5.93 2.50 -53.98
C ASN A 118 5.85 2.06 -52.51
N ILE A 119 5.23 0.91 -52.22
CA ILE A 119 5.04 0.39 -50.85
C ILE A 119 6.35 0.21 -50.07
N SER A 120 7.50 0.07 -50.74
CA SER A 120 8.81 0.04 -50.08
C SER A 120 9.15 1.33 -49.31
N THR A 121 8.51 2.47 -49.59
CA THR A 121 8.75 3.70 -48.81
C THR A 121 8.24 3.61 -47.38
N ILE A 122 7.33 2.68 -47.09
CA ILE A 122 6.79 2.42 -45.75
C ILE A 122 7.26 1.06 -45.20
N GLU A 123 8.35 0.50 -45.74
CA GLU A 123 8.94 -0.76 -45.29
C GLU A 123 9.19 -0.81 -43.79
N ILE A 124 9.74 0.28 -43.22
CA ILE A 124 10.04 0.41 -41.79
C ILE A 124 8.74 0.34 -40.96
N ASP A 125 7.68 1.01 -41.42
CA ASP A 125 6.39 1.01 -40.73
C ASP A 125 5.72 -0.37 -40.76
N LEU A 126 5.79 -1.07 -41.90
CA LEU A 126 5.23 -2.40 -42.06
C LEU A 126 6.03 -3.45 -41.27
N GLN A 127 7.36 -3.30 -41.17
CA GLN A 127 8.20 -4.14 -40.32
C GLN A 127 7.91 -3.90 -38.84
N ALA A 128 7.69 -2.64 -38.43
CA ALA A 128 7.31 -2.32 -37.05
C ALA A 128 5.98 -3.00 -36.66
N ILE A 129 5.00 -3.06 -37.57
CA ILE A 129 3.73 -3.79 -37.32
C ILE A 129 3.97 -5.29 -37.15
N LEU A 130 4.86 -5.90 -37.94
CA LEU A 130 5.23 -7.30 -37.73
C LEU A 130 5.87 -7.49 -36.35
N ASP A 131 6.82 -6.64 -35.99
CA ASP A 131 7.61 -6.74 -34.76
C ASP A 131 6.78 -6.48 -33.48
N GLU A 132 5.53 -6.00 -33.59
CA GLU A 132 4.59 -5.90 -32.47
C GLU A 132 4.30 -7.28 -31.80
N GLN A 133 4.44 -8.40 -32.50
CA GLN A 133 4.26 -9.74 -31.93
C GLN A 133 5.55 -10.54 -31.78
N THR A 134 6.18 -10.49 -30.62
CA THR A 134 7.50 -11.11 -30.39
C THR A 134 7.46 -12.60 -30.03
N THR A 135 6.29 -13.16 -29.68
CA THR A 135 6.17 -14.52 -29.10
C THR A 135 5.33 -15.51 -29.89
N LYS A 136 4.70 -15.08 -30.99
CA LYS A 136 3.91 -15.95 -31.88
C LYS A 136 3.84 -15.40 -33.30
N ALA A 137 3.54 -16.27 -34.26
CA ALA A 137 3.33 -15.86 -35.65
C ALA A 137 2.01 -15.08 -35.81
N TRP A 138 2.02 -14.09 -36.70
CA TRP A 138 0.79 -13.46 -37.18
C TRP A 138 -0.07 -14.42 -38.00
N THR A 139 -1.38 -14.42 -37.78
CA THR A 139 -2.30 -14.97 -38.78
C THR A 139 -2.54 -13.94 -39.89
N GLU A 140 -2.85 -14.39 -41.11
CA GLU A 140 -3.12 -13.45 -42.21
C GLU A 140 -4.27 -12.49 -41.88
N ASN A 141 -5.31 -12.98 -41.22
CA ASN A 141 -6.46 -12.16 -40.83
C ASN A 141 -6.10 -11.12 -39.76
N ASP A 142 -5.36 -11.51 -38.72
CA ASP A 142 -5.01 -10.60 -37.63
C ASP A 142 -4.07 -9.49 -38.12
N LEU A 143 -3.11 -9.85 -38.98
CA LEU A 143 -2.18 -8.90 -39.56
C LEU A 143 -2.87 -7.99 -40.58
N GLN A 144 -3.79 -8.53 -41.39
CA GLN A 144 -4.60 -7.71 -42.30
C GLN A 144 -5.46 -6.71 -41.53
N GLN A 145 -6.12 -7.13 -40.45
CA GLN A 145 -6.91 -6.22 -39.61
C GLN A 145 -6.03 -5.12 -39.02
N ARG A 146 -4.85 -5.47 -38.49
CA ARG A 146 -3.92 -4.50 -37.92
C ARG A 146 -3.41 -3.48 -38.94
N ILE A 147 -3.21 -3.92 -40.19
CA ILE A 147 -2.86 -3.04 -41.31
C ILE A 147 -4.01 -2.11 -41.66
N ASP A 148 -5.24 -2.63 -41.73
CA ASP A 148 -6.45 -1.87 -42.02
C ASP A 148 -6.81 -0.83 -40.93
N GLU A 149 -6.31 -1.01 -39.70
CA GLU A 149 -6.43 -0.01 -38.62
C GLU A 149 -5.49 1.20 -38.83
N LYS A 150 -4.33 1.00 -39.47
CA LYS A 150 -3.32 2.05 -39.70
C LYS A 150 -3.42 2.69 -41.09
N TYR A 151 -3.81 1.91 -42.10
CA TYR A 151 -3.89 2.35 -43.50
C TYR A 151 -5.33 2.23 -44.02
N PRO A 152 -5.73 3.04 -45.03
CA PRO A 152 -7.09 2.98 -45.58
C PRO A 152 -7.51 1.57 -45.97
N TRP A 153 -8.71 1.18 -45.53
CA TRP A 153 -9.23 -0.18 -45.66
C TRP A 153 -9.18 -0.68 -47.12
N GLY A 154 -8.44 -1.78 -47.35
CA GLY A 154 -8.25 -2.36 -48.68
C GLY A 154 -7.15 -1.71 -49.55
N GLY A 155 -6.39 -0.76 -49.01
CA GLY A 155 -5.27 -0.11 -49.71
C GLY A 155 -3.96 -0.91 -49.68
N ILE A 156 -3.78 -1.79 -48.69
CA ILE A 156 -2.64 -2.71 -48.58
C ILE A 156 -3.16 -4.11 -48.23
N THR A 157 -2.82 -5.10 -49.05
CA THR A 157 -3.17 -6.51 -48.82
C THR A 157 -1.97 -7.32 -48.34
N VAL A 158 -2.16 -8.19 -47.35
CA VAL A 158 -1.11 -9.04 -46.76
C VAL A 158 -1.34 -10.52 -47.04
N LYS A 159 -0.26 -11.25 -47.34
CA LYS A 159 -0.29 -12.70 -47.56
C LYS A 159 0.93 -13.41 -46.96
N LYS A 160 0.71 -14.50 -46.23
CA LYS A 160 1.79 -15.32 -45.68
C LYS A 160 2.49 -16.08 -46.80
N SER A 161 3.81 -15.94 -46.85
CA SER A 161 4.65 -16.33 -47.99
C SER A 161 5.57 -17.51 -47.70
N GLY A 162 5.81 -17.82 -46.43
CA GLY A 162 6.56 -19.02 -46.01
C GLY A 162 6.56 -19.21 -44.49
N SER A 163 6.80 -20.45 -44.06
CA SER A 163 7.04 -20.81 -42.65
C SER A 163 8.29 -21.70 -42.52
N SER A 164 8.99 -21.58 -41.39
CA SER A 164 10.19 -22.36 -41.08
C SER A 164 9.85 -23.80 -40.64
N ARG A 165 10.72 -24.78 -41.00
CA ARG A 165 10.75 -26.14 -40.43
C ARG A 165 12.11 -26.39 -39.80
N ALA A 166 12.18 -26.50 -38.48
CA ALA A 166 13.30 -27.11 -37.77
C ALA A 166 12.92 -27.56 -36.36
N ASN A 167 13.62 -28.60 -35.91
CA ASN A 167 13.46 -29.37 -34.68
C ASN A 167 14.31 -28.77 -33.55
N HIS A 168 13.67 -28.64 -32.38
CA HIS A 168 14.18 -28.16 -31.09
C HIS A 168 14.19 -26.64 -30.88
N LEU A 169 13.94 -26.27 -29.62
CA LEU A 169 13.70 -24.93 -29.07
C LEU A 169 14.67 -23.86 -29.60
N GLU A 170 14.19 -22.62 -29.70
CA GLU A 170 14.84 -21.35 -30.10
C GLU A 170 14.46 -20.82 -31.50
N GLU A 171 14.06 -19.54 -31.54
CA GLU A 171 13.80 -18.65 -32.69
C GLU A 171 13.01 -19.19 -33.91
N ARG A 172 11.86 -18.56 -34.18
CA ARG A 172 10.99 -18.81 -35.35
C ARG A 172 11.02 -17.61 -36.28
N HIS A 173 10.93 -17.89 -37.58
CA HIS A 173 10.80 -16.87 -38.61
C HIS A 173 9.66 -17.25 -39.57
N ASP A 174 8.79 -16.28 -39.86
CA ASP A 174 7.73 -16.35 -40.87
C ASP A 174 7.87 -15.18 -41.84
N GLN A 175 7.42 -15.33 -43.08
CA GLN A 175 7.49 -14.27 -44.09
C GLN A 175 6.10 -13.85 -44.56
N TYR A 176 5.90 -12.53 -44.71
CA TYR A 176 4.65 -11.93 -45.15
C TYR A 176 4.91 -11.00 -46.33
N THR A 177 4.11 -11.15 -47.39
CA THR A 177 4.10 -10.25 -48.55
C THR A 177 3.03 -9.20 -48.34
N PHE A 178 3.42 -7.93 -48.38
CA PHE A 178 2.54 -6.76 -48.40
C PHE A 178 2.43 -6.26 -49.84
N THR A 179 1.23 -5.93 -50.30
CA THR A 179 0.96 -5.43 -51.65
C THR A 179 0.14 -4.16 -51.55
N GLY A 180 0.64 -3.06 -52.11
CA GLY A 180 -0.11 -1.81 -52.23
C GLY A 180 -0.99 -1.84 -53.47
N ASP A 181 -2.29 -1.63 -53.28
CA ASP A 181 -3.33 -1.79 -54.30
C ASP A 181 -3.73 -0.45 -54.99
N GLY A 182 -2.93 0.60 -54.80
CA GLY A 182 -3.05 1.91 -55.45
C GLY A 182 -2.92 1.87 -56.96
N ASN A 183 -3.67 2.73 -57.65
CA ASN A 183 -3.47 3.04 -59.07
C ASN A 183 -4.20 4.35 -59.45
N ILE A 184 -3.98 4.81 -60.69
CA ILE A 184 -4.57 6.04 -61.25
C ILE A 184 -6.12 6.07 -61.19
N GLY A 185 -6.77 4.92 -61.03
CA GLY A 185 -8.22 4.78 -60.94
C GLY A 185 -8.80 4.61 -59.54
N ASN A 186 -8.00 4.66 -58.47
CA ASN A 186 -8.49 4.59 -57.08
C ASN A 186 -7.76 5.57 -56.15
N GLU A 187 -8.26 5.68 -54.91
CA GLU A 187 -7.77 6.62 -53.90
C GLU A 187 -6.62 6.09 -53.04
N PHE A 188 -6.12 4.88 -53.32
CA PHE A 188 -5.09 4.25 -52.49
C PHE A 188 -3.68 4.73 -52.87
N GLU A 189 -2.90 5.07 -51.85
CA GLU A 189 -1.63 5.77 -51.99
C GLU A 189 -0.47 4.85 -52.44
N TYR A 190 -0.46 3.58 -52.04
CA TYR A 190 0.70 2.71 -52.21
C TYR A 190 0.55 1.72 -53.37
N THR A 191 1.62 1.53 -54.14
CA THR A 191 1.71 0.56 -55.25
C THR A 191 2.89 -0.40 -55.08
N GLY A 192 2.82 -1.58 -55.69
CA GLY A 192 3.92 -2.56 -55.67
C GLY A 192 3.84 -3.53 -54.49
N SER A 193 4.90 -4.32 -54.27
CA SER A 193 4.88 -5.36 -53.24
C SER A 193 6.25 -5.54 -52.58
N ILE A 194 6.25 -5.86 -51.28
CA ILE A 194 7.44 -6.12 -50.46
C ILE A 194 7.23 -7.35 -49.58
N ILE A 195 8.29 -8.13 -49.36
CA ILE A 195 8.28 -9.31 -48.47
C ILE A 195 9.09 -8.97 -47.24
N LEU A 196 8.47 -9.07 -46.07
CA LEU A 196 9.10 -8.81 -44.78
C LEU A 196 9.13 -10.08 -43.93
N THR A 197 10.14 -10.16 -43.06
CA THR A 197 10.36 -11.33 -42.21
C THR A 197 9.99 -10.99 -40.78
N HIS A 198 9.10 -11.79 -40.21
CA HIS A 198 8.66 -11.72 -38.83
C HIS A 198 9.49 -12.67 -37.98
N ASN A 199 10.26 -12.14 -37.03
CA ASN A 199 11.08 -12.92 -36.11
C ASN A 199 10.37 -13.01 -34.76
N TRP A 200 10.09 -14.22 -34.28
CA TRP A 200 9.39 -14.44 -33.02
C TRP A 200 9.93 -15.65 -32.27
N THR A 201 9.72 -15.72 -30.96
CA THR A 201 10.18 -16.81 -30.11
C THR A 201 9.00 -17.63 -29.60
N GLU A 202 9.03 -18.95 -29.80
CA GLU A 202 7.99 -19.83 -29.27
C GLU A 202 8.28 -20.06 -27.78
N THR A 203 7.50 -19.43 -26.90
CA THR A 203 7.58 -19.72 -25.46
C THR A 203 7.13 -21.14 -25.21
N VAL A 204 8.01 -21.92 -24.59
CA VAL A 204 7.69 -23.27 -24.14
C VAL A 204 7.36 -23.18 -22.67
N ASP A 205 6.20 -23.71 -22.30
CA ASP A 205 5.79 -23.88 -20.92
C ASP A 205 6.77 -24.84 -20.24
N ASP A 206 7.72 -24.28 -19.49
CA ASP A 206 8.74 -24.98 -18.72
C ASP A 206 8.29 -25.21 -17.27
N THR A 207 7.03 -24.86 -16.94
CA THR A 207 6.49 -25.12 -15.61
C THR A 207 6.46 -26.61 -15.33
N VAL A 208 6.89 -26.98 -14.13
CA VAL A 208 6.90 -28.36 -13.67
C VAL A 208 5.72 -28.58 -12.74
N ASN A 209 5.10 -29.75 -12.84
CA ASN A 209 3.97 -30.06 -11.97
C ASN A 209 4.42 -30.03 -10.50
N ILE A 210 3.60 -29.43 -9.62
CA ILE A 210 3.91 -29.29 -8.19
C ILE A 210 4.18 -30.63 -7.48
N SER A 211 3.71 -31.75 -8.02
CA SER A 211 4.07 -33.10 -7.54
C SER A 211 5.58 -33.40 -7.59
N THR A 212 6.36 -32.68 -8.40
CA THR A 212 7.82 -32.84 -8.46
C THR A 212 8.53 -32.46 -7.15
N ILE A 213 7.90 -31.62 -6.32
CA ILE A 213 8.40 -31.19 -5.01
C ILE A 213 7.56 -31.75 -3.85
N GLU A 214 6.80 -32.82 -4.09
CA GLU A 214 5.98 -33.50 -3.07
C GLU A 214 6.77 -33.82 -1.79
N ILE A 215 8.00 -34.32 -1.92
CA ILE A 215 8.87 -34.68 -0.79
C ILE A 215 9.23 -33.43 0.04
N ASP A 216 9.53 -32.32 -0.64
CA ASP A 216 9.90 -31.06 0.02
C ASP A 216 8.71 -30.42 0.76
N LEU A 217 7.52 -30.51 0.17
CA LEU A 217 6.28 -29.99 0.77
C LEU A 217 5.82 -30.87 1.95
N GLN A 218 5.97 -32.19 1.84
CA GLN A 218 5.69 -33.12 2.95
C GLN A 218 6.66 -32.88 4.12
N ALA A 219 7.94 -32.63 3.84
CA ALA A 219 8.91 -32.31 4.88
C ALA A 219 8.55 -31.04 5.67
N ILE A 220 7.95 -30.03 5.03
CA ILE A 220 7.46 -28.81 5.71
C ILE A 220 6.26 -29.13 6.61
N LEU A 221 5.33 -29.96 6.15
CA LEU A 221 4.21 -30.40 6.99
C LEU A 221 4.73 -31.11 8.25
N ASP A 222 5.66 -32.05 8.06
CA ASP A 222 6.23 -32.88 9.12
C ASP A 222 7.07 -32.09 10.16
N GLU A 223 7.36 -30.80 9.94
CA GLU A 223 8.02 -29.93 10.94
C GLU A 223 7.18 -29.75 12.22
N GLN A 224 5.86 -29.97 12.16
CA GLN A 224 4.94 -29.81 13.29
C GLN A 224 4.34 -31.15 13.75
N THR A 225 4.82 -31.73 14.85
CA THR A 225 4.44 -33.13 15.20
C THR A 225 3.30 -33.26 16.22
N THR A 226 2.90 -32.20 16.90
CA THR A 226 1.98 -32.28 18.06
C THR A 226 0.64 -31.58 17.87
N GLN A 227 0.43 -30.87 16.75
CA GLN A 227 -0.82 -30.17 16.44
C GLN A 227 -0.98 -29.94 14.93
N ALA A 228 -2.20 -29.63 14.49
CA ALA A 228 -2.46 -29.27 13.09
C ALA A 228 -1.91 -27.87 12.72
N TRP A 229 -1.51 -27.68 11.47
CA TRP A 229 -1.18 -26.36 10.93
C TRP A 229 -2.43 -25.49 10.72
N THR A 230 -2.34 -24.18 11.00
CA THR A 230 -3.33 -23.22 10.47
C THR A 230 -2.99 -22.88 9.01
N GLU A 231 -3.99 -22.49 8.19
CA GLU A 231 -3.73 -22.11 6.79
C GLU A 231 -2.75 -20.93 6.69
N ASN A 232 -2.87 -19.93 7.57
CA ASN A 232 -1.99 -18.76 7.57
C ASN A 232 -0.56 -19.12 7.96
N ASP A 233 -0.36 -19.94 9.00
CA ASP A 233 0.98 -20.30 9.46
C ASP A 233 1.71 -21.19 8.43
N LEU A 234 0.99 -22.12 7.80
CA LEU A 234 1.56 -22.96 6.75
C LEU A 234 1.83 -22.18 5.46
N GLN A 235 0.96 -21.23 5.09
CA GLN A 235 1.20 -20.34 3.96
C GLN A 235 2.45 -19.49 4.18
N GLN A 236 2.59 -18.88 5.36
CA GLN A 236 3.79 -18.10 5.70
C GLN A 236 5.07 -18.95 5.60
N ARG A 237 5.03 -20.18 6.13
CA ARG A 237 6.18 -21.10 6.09
C ARG A 237 6.56 -21.51 4.66
N ILE A 238 5.58 -21.64 3.77
CA ILE A 238 5.79 -21.90 2.34
C ILE A 238 6.42 -20.68 1.64
N ASP A 239 5.93 -19.48 1.92
CA ASP A 239 6.44 -18.22 1.35
C ASP A 239 7.87 -17.86 1.83
N GLU A 240 8.36 -18.48 2.91
CA GLU A 240 9.76 -18.40 3.35
C GLU A 240 10.71 -19.27 2.50
N LYS A 241 10.22 -20.37 1.93
CA LYS A 241 11.03 -21.33 1.15
C LYS A 241 10.89 -21.13 -0.37
N TYR A 242 9.71 -20.70 -0.84
CA TYR A 242 9.39 -20.49 -2.25
C TYR A 242 9.04 -19.02 -2.53
N PRO A 243 9.15 -18.52 -3.78
CA PRO A 243 8.79 -17.14 -4.11
C PRO A 243 7.36 -16.81 -3.68
N LEU A 244 7.17 -15.60 -3.14
CA LEU A 244 5.89 -15.15 -2.56
C LEU A 244 4.74 -15.29 -3.57
N GLY A 245 3.72 -16.08 -3.22
CA GLY A 245 2.55 -16.34 -4.08
C GLY A 245 2.78 -17.37 -5.19
N ALA A 246 3.94 -18.05 -5.23
CA ALA A 246 4.18 -19.13 -6.18
C ALA A 246 3.39 -20.41 -5.84
N ILE A 247 3.15 -20.66 -4.55
CA ILE A 247 2.40 -21.81 -4.05
C ILE A 247 1.35 -21.35 -3.03
N ALA A 248 0.08 -21.60 -3.33
CA ALA A 248 -1.05 -21.34 -2.45
C ALA A 248 -1.44 -22.58 -1.65
N VAL A 249 -1.70 -22.41 -0.35
CA VAL A 249 -2.09 -23.46 0.58
C VAL A 249 -3.55 -23.32 0.96
N LYS A 250 -4.28 -24.44 0.97
CA LYS A 250 -5.66 -24.50 1.46
C LYS A 250 -5.91 -25.79 2.23
N LYS A 251 -6.61 -25.72 3.35
CA LYS A 251 -7.01 -26.90 4.11
C LYS A 251 -8.16 -27.61 3.40
N SER A 252 -7.97 -28.89 3.11
CA SER A 252 -8.83 -29.67 2.20
C SER A 252 -9.61 -30.77 2.88
N GLY A 253 -9.21 -31.16 4.09
CA GLY A 253 -9.94 -32.12 4.90
C GLY A 253 -9.33 -32.27 6.29
N SER A 254 -10.13 -32.81 7.22
CA SER A 254 -9.68 -33.27 8.54
C SER A 254 -10.30 -34.63 8.80
N SER A 255 -9.61 -35.44 9.61
CA SER A 255 -10.12 -36.73 10.05
C SER A 255 -10.85 -36.64 11.38
N ARG A 256 -11.77 -37.58 11.61
CA ARG A 256 -12.18 -38.04 12.93
C ARG A 256 -11.62 -39.45 13.10
N ALA A 257 -10.39 -39.58 13.60
CA ALA A 257 -9.79 -40.88 13.88
C ALA A 257 -10.51 -41.57 15.06
N HIS A 258 -10.63 -42.90 14.97
CA HIS A 258 -11.32 -43.77 15.93
C HIS A 258 -10.39 -44.31 17.05
N HIS A 259 -9.18 -43.77 17.19
CA HIS A 259 -8.19 -44.13 18.22
C HIS A 259 -7.35 -42.90 18.63
N PRO A 260 -6.85 -42.80 19.88
CA PRO A 260 -6.58 -41.51 20.50
C PRO A 260 -5.15 -40.95 20.34
N GLU A 261 -4.32 -41.46 19.43
CA GLU A 261 -2.88 -41.10 19.43
C GLU A 261 -2.33 -40.61 18.08
N GLU A 262 -3.07 -40.76 16.97
CA GLU A 262 -2.62 -40.32 15.64
C GLU A 262 -3.76 -39.58 14.92
N HIS A 263 -3.55 -38.29 14.69
CA HIS A 263 -4.43 -37.41 13.93
C HIS A 263 -3.85 -37.15 12.54
N TYR A 264 -4.74 -36.89 11.58
CA TYR A 264 -4.32 -36.39 10.28
C TYR A 264 -5.21 -35.28 9.73
N ASP A 265 -4.57 -34.31 9.10
CA ASP A 265 -5.17 -33.20 8.34
C ASP A 265 -4.64 -33.22 6.90
N GLN A 266 -5.43 -32.73 5.95
CA GLN A 266 -5.03 -32.67 4.54
C GLN A 266 -4.97 -31.23 4.05
N TYR A 267 -3.90 -30.90 3.35
CA TYR A 267 -3.65 -29.57 2.77
C TYR A 267 -3.44 -29.70 1.26
N THR A 268 -4.15 -28.88 0.49
CA THR A 268 -3.90 -28.69 -0.94
C THR A 268 -2.88 -27.60 -1.13
N PHE A 269 -1.79 -27.93 -1.82
CA PHE A 269 -0.81 -27.00 -2.35
C PHE A 269 -1.10 -26.80 -3.84
N THR A 270 -1.24 -25.56 -4.28
CA THR A 270 -1.50 -25.21 -5.67
C THR A 270 -0.37 -24.33 -6.18
N GLY A 271 0.33 -24.78 -7.22
CA GLY A 271 1.33 -23.99 -7.91
C GLY A 271 0.65 -23.11 -8.94
N ASP A 272 0.90 -21.80 -8.87
CA ASP A 272 0.27 -20.79 -9.75
C ASP A 272 1.12 -20.46 -10.99
N GLY A 273 2.13 -21.30 -11.29
CA GLY A 273 2.95 -21.25 -12.49
C GLY A 273 2.16 -21.35 -13.78
N ASN A 274 2.44 -20.43 -14.69
CA ASN A 274 1.97 -20.47 -16.06
C ASN A 274 2.92 -19.68 -16.97
N ILE A 275 2.73 -19.82 -18.28
CA ILE A 275 3.54 -19.15 -19.31
C ILE A 275 3.58 -17.61 -19.22
N GLY A 276 2.69 -17.00 -18.42
CA GLY A 276 2.59 -15.56 -18.20
C GLY A 276 3.21 -15.05 -16.90
N ASN A 277 3.80 -15.92 -16.06
CA ASN A 277 4.49 -15.51 -14.84
C ASN A 277 5.80 -16.28 -14.62
N GLU A 278 6.60 -15.83 -13.64
CA GLU A 278 7.91 -16.41 -13.32
C GLU A 278 7.85 -17.60 -12.36
N PHE A 279 6.64 -18.12 -12.06
CA PHE A 279 6.48 -19.19 -11.08
C PHE A 279 6.69 -20.57 -11.73
N GLU A 280 7.57 -21.36 -11.11
CA GLU A 280 8.07 -22.63 -11.65
C GLU A 280 7.04 -23.77 -11.58
N TYR A 281 6.16 -23.77 -10.57
CA TYR A 281 5.29 -24.91 -10.27
C TYR A 281 3.85 -24.70 -10.70
N THR A 282 3.26 -25.68 -11.37
CA THR A 282 1.87 -25.67 -11.84
C THR A 282 1.08 -26.88 -11.30
N GLY A 283 -0.25 -26.76 -11.24
CA GLY A 283 -1.15 -27.81 -10.77
C GLY A 283 -1.31 -27.86 -9.26
N SER A 284 -1.98 -28.89 -8.75
CA SER A 284 -2.22 -29.02 -7.30
C SER A 284 -1.95 -30.42 -6.79
N ILE A 285 -1.51 -30.50 -5.54
CA ILE A 285 -1.28 -31.75 -4.81
C ILE A 285 -1.90 -31.66 -3.43
N ILE A 286 -2.46 -32.78 -2.94
CA ILE A 286 -3.02 -32.90 -1.59
C ILE A 286 -2.06 -33.75 -0.78
N LEU A 287 -1.51 -33.18 0.29
CA LEU A 287 -0.62 -33.89 1.21
C LEU A 287 -1.29 -34.06 2.57
N THR A 288 -0.89 -35.12 3.28
CA THR A 288 -1.46 -35.48 4.58
C THR A 288 -0.46 -35.18 5.66
N HIS A 289 -0.86 -34.34 6.60
CA HIS A 289 -0.12 -34.00 7.80
C HIS A 289 -0.51 -34.93 8.93
N ASN A 290 0.41 -35.75 9.43
CA ASN A 290 0.16 -36.65 10.56
C ASN A 290 0.76 -36.04 11.84
N TRP A 291 -0.01 -36.00 12.92
CA TRP A 291 0.42 -35.45 14.20
C TRP A 291 -0.16 -36.25 15.36
N THR A 292 0.53 -36.27 16.50
CA THR A 292 0.12 -37.06 17.69
C THR A 292 -0.26 -36.13 18.83
N GLU A 293 -1.39 -36.40 19.47
CA GLU A 293 -1.80 -35.74 20.71
C GLU A 293 -1.05 -36.39 21.89
N THR A 294 -0.56 -35.61 22.86
CA THR A 294 0.17 -36.14 24.02
C THR A 294 -0.70 -37.14 24.80
N VAL A 295 -0.14 -38.30 25.17
CA VAL A 295 -0.85 -39.43 25.79
C VAL A 295 -0.69 -39.39 27.32
N ASP A 296 -1.81 -39.61 28.00
CA ASP A 296 -1.97 -39.73 29.46
C ASP A 296 -1.18 -40.95 30.00
N ASP A 297 -0.19 -40.74 30.88
CA ASP A 297 0.69 -41.77 31.45
C ASP A 297 0.20 -42.35 32.79
N THR A 298 -1.04 -42.04 33.17
CA THR A 298 -1.63 -42.53 34.41
C THR A 298 -1.83 -44.04 34.44
N VAL A 299 -1.72 -44.62 35.63
CA VAL A 299 -1.83 -46.06 35.87
C VAL A 299 -3.19 -46.38 36.51
N ASN A 300 -3.88 -47.43 36.04
CA ASN A 300 -5.19 -47.77 36.59
C ASN A 300 -5.11 -48.10 38.11
N ILE A 301 -6.03 -47.55 38.90
CA ILE A 301 -6.08 -47.69 40.37
C ILE A 301 -6.19 -49.15 40.85
N SER A 302 -6.65 -50.08 40.00
CA SER A 302 -6.64 -51.52 40.33
C SER A 302 -5.25 -52.09 40.61
N THR A 303 -4.18 -51.43 40.17
CA THR A 303 -2.79 -51.85 40.46
C THR A 303 -2.42 -51.78 41.95
N ILE A 304 -3.16 -50.99 42.74
CA ILE A 304 -2.97 -50.83 44.20
C ILE A 304 -4.15 -51.42 45.01
N GLU A 305 -4.95 -52.31 44.42
CA GLU A 305 -6.13 -52.95 45.03
C GLU A 305 -5.85 -53.56 46.42
N ILE A 306 -4.73 -54.28 46.55
CA ILE A 306 -4.35 -54.97 47.79
C ILE A 306 -4.16 -53.97 48.94
N ASP A 307 -3.55 -52.83 48.64
CA ASP A 307 -3.26 -51.78 49.60
C ASP A 307 -4.53 -51.04 50.04
N LEU A 308 -5.50 -50.85 49.13
CA LEU A 308 -6.78 -50.22 49.44
C LEU A 308 -7.71 -51.17 50.24
N GLN A 309 -7.71 -52.47 49.94
CA GLN A 309 -8.49 -53.46 50.70
C GLN A 309 -7.97 -53.59 52.14
N ALA A 310 -6.66 -53.49 52.36
CA ALA A 310 -6.07 -53.52 53.70
C ALA A 310 -6.54 -52.34 54.57
N ILE A 311 -6.80 -51.18 53.98
CA ILE A 311 -7.33 -50.00 54.68
C ILE A 311 -8.81 -50.22 55.05
N LEU A 312 -9.61 -50.79 54.15
CA LEU A 312 -11.01 -51.13 54.44
C LEU A 312 -11.13 -52.09 55.63
N ASP A 313 -10.29 -53.12 55.69
CA ASP A 313 -10.39 -54.17 56.72
C ASP A 313 -9.97 -53.70 58.14
N GLU A 314 -9.53 -52.43 58.32
CA GLU A 314 -9.20 -51.87 59.63
C GLU A 314 -10.44 -51.80 60.58
N LEU A 315 -11.68 -51.66 60.07
CA LEU A 315 -12.91 -51.53 60.88
C LEU A 315 -13.80 -52.78 60.91
N LYS A 316 -13.72 -53.61 61.95
CA LYS A 316 -14.36 -54.96 61.95
C LYS A 316 -15.84 -55.04 62.37
N ASN A 317 -16.38 -54.02 63.04
CA ASN A 317 -17.69 -54.09 63.72
C ASN A 317 -18.69 -53.01 63.27
N GLN A 318 -18.33 -52.21 62.26
CA GLN A 318 -19.18 -51.18 61.67
C GLN A 318 -18.75 -50.88 60.25
N ALA A 319 -19.66 -50.34 59.45
CA ALA A 319 -19.35 -49.80 58.14
C ALA A 319 -18.40 -48.60 58.22
N TRP A 320 -17.59 -48.38 57.20
CA TRP A 320 -16.91 -47.10 57.02
C TRP A 320 -17.91 -45.99 56.69
N ILE A 321 -17.71 -44.81 57.28
CA ILE A 321 -18.32 -43.57 56.79
C ILE A 321 -17.41 -43.05 55.67
N GLU A 322 -17.99 -42.69 54.51
CA GLU A 322 -17.26 -42.36 53.28
C GLU A 322 -16.22 -41.24 53.48
N SER A 323 -16.55 -40.20 54.24
CA SER A 323 -15.63 -39.09 54.55
C SER A 323 -14.42 -39.50 55.38
N ASP A 324 -14.60 -40.41 56.34
CA ASP A 324 -13.54 -40.83 57.25
C ASP A 324 -12.58 -41.78 56.53
N LEU A 325 -13.13 -42.63 55.65
CA LEU A 325 -12.34 -43.46 54.76
C LEU A 325 -11.58 -42.59 53.73
N GLN A 326 -12.21 -41.55 53.18
CA GLN A 326 -11.55 -40.56 52.31
C GLN A 326 -10.36 -39.89 53.00
N GLN A 327 -10.54 -39.40 54.23
CA GLN A 327 -9.47 -38.78 55.00
C GLN A 327 -8.30 -39.76 55.23
N ARG A 328 -8.61 -41.02 55.56
CA ARG A 328 -7.61 -42.05 55.78
C ARG A 328 -6.81 -42.40 54.51
N ILE A 329 -7.45 -42.31 53.34
CA ILE A 329 -6.79 -42.44 52.03
C ILE A 329 -5.86 -41.25 51.77
N ASP A 330 -6.32 -40.02 52.01
CA ASP A 330 -5.54 -38.78 51.83
C ASP A 330 -4.33 -38.64 52.77
N GLU A 331 -4.27 -39.42 53.86
CA GLU A 331 -3.08 -39.52 54.72
C GLU A 331 -1.98 -40.42 54.14
N LYS A 332 -2.34 -41.39 53.28
CA LYS A 332 -1.39 -42.35 52.69
C LYS A 332 -1.01 -41.98 51.26
N TYR A 333 -1.91 -41.35 50.49
CA TYR A 333 -1.70 -40.92 49.11
C TYR A 333 -1.82 -39.39 49.00
N PRO A 334 -1.25 -38.75 47.96
CA PRO A 334 -1.33 -37.29 47.81
C PRO A 334 -2.78 -36.78 47.88
N LEU A 335 -2.98 -35.67 48.59
CA LEU A 335 -4.31 -35.13 48.92
C LEU A 335 -5.15 -34.90 47.66
N GLY A 336 -6.29 -35.58 47.55
CA GLY A 336 -7.19 -35.49 46.40
C GLY A 336 -6.84 -36.37 45.19
N ALA A 337 -5.80 -37.20 45.28
CA ALA A 337 -5.41 -38.10 44.19
C ALA A 337 -6.36 -39.30 44.03
N ILE A 338 -7.03 -39.74 45.11
CA ILE A 338 -7.96 -40.88 45.10
C ILE A 338 -9.24 -40.51 45.85
N ALA A 339 -10.37 -40.52 45.15
CA ALA A 339 -11.71 -40.29 45.71
C ALA A 339 -12.41 -41.61 46.07
N VAL A 340 -13.02 -41.68 47.25
CA VAL A 340 -13.73 -42.85 47.78
C VAL A 340 -15.23 -42.58 47.76
N LYS A 341 -16.00 -43.55 47.27
CA LYS A 341 -17.45 -43.50 47.24
C LYS A 341 -18.08 -44.83 47.59
N LYS A 342 -19.01 -44.87 48.53
CA LYS A 342 -19.74 -46.09 48.88
C LYS A 342 -20.68 -46.49 47.75
N SER A 343 -20.55 -47.70 47.25
CA SER A 343 -21.14 -48.15 45.97
C SER A 343 -22.15 -49.29 46.11
N GLY A 344 -22.20 -49.97 47.26
CA GLY A 344 -23.20 -51.00 47.49
C GLY A 344 -23.24 -51.46 48.94
N SER A 345 -24.32 -52.08 49.33
CA SER A 345 -24.46 -52.73 50.64
C SER A 345 -25.42 -53.91 50.53
N SER A 346 -25.27 -54.91 51.40
CA SER A 346 -26.16 -56.08 51.42
C SER A 346 -27.53 -55.80 52.07
N ARG A 347 -28.58 -56.51 51.63
CA ARG A 347 -29.76 -56.84 52.46
C ARG A 347 -29.55 -58.26 53.00
N ALA A 348 -29.03 -58.39 54.22
CA ALA A 348 -28.74 -59.71 54.82
C ALA A 348 -30.01 -60.49 55.20
N HIS A 349 -29.98 -61.81 54.98
CA HIS A 349 -31.01 -62.78 55.37
C HIS A 349 -30.83 -63.28 56.83
N HIS A 350 -29.88 -62.73 57.59
CA HIS A 350 -29.61 -63.06 59.01
C HIS A 350 -28.98 -61.85 59.76
N PRO A 351 -29.19 -61.66 61.08
CA PRO A 351 -29.08 -60.35 61.74
C PRO A 351 -27.68 -59.88 62.18
N GLU A 352 -26.61 -60.66 61.98
CA GLU A 352 -25.33 -60.38 62.67
C GLU A 352 -24.11 -60.24 61.74
N GLU A 353 -24.22 -60.40 60.41
CA GLU A 353 -23.12 -60.17 59.46
C GLU A 353 -23.56 -59.27 58.29
N HIS A 354 -22.77 -58.24 57.99
CA HIS A 354 -23.01 -57.21 56.99
C HIS A 354 -21.81 -57.06 56.07
N TYR A 355 -22.07 -56.65 54.82
CA TYR A 355 -21.02 -56.16 53.94
C TYR A 355 -21.43 -54.87 53.24
N ASP A 356 -20.44 -54.02 53.02
CA ASP A 356 -20.52 -52.75 52.29
C ASP A 356 -19.44 -52.72 51.23
N GLN A 357 -19.70 -52.06 50.12
CA GLN A 357 -18.75 -51.92 49.02
C GLN A 357 -18.40 -50.44 48.84
N TYR A 358 -17.12 -50.16 48.63
CA TYR A 358 -16.58 -48.83 48.42
C TYR A 358 -15.77 -48.81 47.13
N THR A 359 -16.11 -47.87 46.27
CA THR A 359 -15.42 -47.57 45.02
C THR A 359 -14.36 -46.50 45.27
N PHE A 360 -13.11 -46.83 45.02
CA PHE A 360 -11.99 -45.89 44.99
C PHE A 360 -11.78 -45.49 43.54
N THR A 361 -11.64 -44.20 43.27
CA THR A 361 -11.47 -43.62 41.92
C THR A 361 -10.23 -42.75 41.93
N GLY A 362 -9.26 -43.07 41.07
CA GLY A 362 -8.10 -42.21 40.87
C GLY A 362 -8.44 -41.06 39.93
N ASP A 363 -8.05 -39.84 40.31
CA ASP A 363 -8.34 -38.59 39.58
C ASP A 363 -7.13 -38.05 38.77
N GLY A 364 -6.16 -38.91 38.48
CA GLY A 364 -5.08 -38.63 37.52
C GLY A 364 -5.61 -38.23 36.15
N ASN A 365 -4.90 -37.33 35.48
CA ASN A 365 -5.06 -37.08 34.05
C ASN A 365 -3.83 -36.33 33.54
N ILE A 366 -3.73 -36.18 32.23
CA ILE A 366 -2.63 -35.52 31.54
C ILE A 366 -2.32 -34.08 32.00
N ASP A 367 -3.27 -33.39 32.63
CA ASP A 367 -3.13 -32.00 33.09
C ASP A 367 -2.71 -31.90 34.58
N ASN A 368 -2.54 -33.01 35.29
CA ASN A 368 -2.16 -33.01 36.71
C ASN A 368 -1.09 -34.07 37.06
N GLU A 369 -0.39 -33.87 38.16
CA GLU A 369 0.71 -34.75 38.59
C GLU A 369 0.23 -36.04 39.31
N PHE A 370 -1.08 -36.37 39.29
CA PHE A 370 -1.61 -37.52 40.02
C PHE A 370 -1.49 -38.81 39.21
N GLU A 371 -0.93 -39.85 39.83
CA GLU A 371 -0.47 -41.06 39.14
C GLU A 371 -1.59 -42.04 38.74
N TYR A 372 -2.73 -42.06 39.44
CA TYR A 372 -3.72 -43.14 39.31
C TYR A 372 -5.04 -42.72 38.65
N THR A 373 -5.56 -43.56 37.74
CA THR A 373 -6.85 -43.35 37.04
C THR A 373 -7.81 -44.53 37.11
N GLY A 374 -9.07 -44.30 36.77
CA GLY A 374 -10.11 -45.32 36.79
C GLY A 374 -10.62 -45.61 38.20
N SER A 375 -11.50 -46.61 38.34
CA SER A 375 -12.13 -46.92 39.63
C SER A 375 -12.17 -48.41 39.94
N ILE A 376 -12.06 -48.75 41.22
CA ILE A 376 -12.16 -50.12 41.74
C ILE A 376 -13.09 -50.19 42.94
N THR A 377 -13.98 -51.18 42.95
CA THR A 377 -14.95 -51.38 44.04
C THR A 377 -14.54 -52.57 44.90
N LEU A 378 -14.30 -52.30 46.18
CA LEU A 378 -13.82 -53.25 47.16
C LEU A 378 -14.87 -53.50 48.24
N THR A 379 -14.86 -54.69 48.85
CA THR A 379 -15.92 -55.13 49.77
C THR A 379 -15.40 -55.21 51.20
N HIS A 380 -16.11 -54.57 52.11
CA HIS A 380 -15.84 -54.48 53.54
C HIS A 380 -16.88 -55.26 54.34
N ASN A 381 -16.47 -56.26 55.13
CA ASN A 381 -17.39 -57.11 55.91
C ASN A 381 -17.35 -56.77 57.42
N TRP A 382 -18.50 -56.65 58.10
CA TRP A 382 -18.63 -56.21 59.52
C TRP A 382 -19.93 -56.68 60.24
N THR A 383 -20.06 -56.57 61.57
CA THR A 383 -21.20 -57.11 62.39
C THR A 383 -21.85 -56.10 63.40
N LYS A 384 -23.20 -56.03 63.62
CA LYS A 384 -23.95 -54.93 64.34
C LYS A 384 -24.66 -55.29 65.70
N LYS A 385 -24.80 -54.35 66.67
CA LYS A 385 -25.62 -54.39 67.95
C LYS A 385 -26.90 -53.49 67.92
N ILE A 386 -27.92 -53.68 68.81
CA ILE A 386 -29.35 -53.18 68.73
C ILE A 386 -29.76 -51.90 69.55
N ASP A 387 -30.38 -50.89 68.88
CA ASP A 387 -30.69 -49.47 69.27
C ASP A 387 -32.16 -49.19 69.75
N ASN A 388 -32.39 -48.21 70.67
CA ASN A 388 -33.68 -47.86 71.32
C ASN A 388 -34.22 -46.41 71.07
N THR A 389 -33.78 -45.72 70.01
CA THR A 389 -34.10 -44.31 69.72
C THR A 389 -35.37 -44.07 68.85
N LYS A 390 -35.91 -42.83 68.76
CA LYS A 390 -37.15 -42.49 68.00
C LYS A 390 -36.90 -41.59 66.76
N PRO A 391 -37.59 -41.80 65.61
CA PRO A 391 -37.39 -41.00 64.39
C PRO A 391 -37.69 -39.51 64.54
N ILE A 392 -36.76 -38.65 64.11
CA ILE A 392 -36.92 -37.18 64.07
C ILE A 392 -38.10 -36.72 63.18
N GLY A 393 -38.57 -37.57 62.27
CA GLY A 393 -39.73 -37.28 61.42
C GLY A 393 -41.03 -36.98 62.17
N GLU A 394 -41.16 -37.43 63.42
CA GLU A 394 -42.34 -37.15 64.27
C GLU A 394 -42.49 -35.66 64.64
N ILE A 395 -41.40 -34.88 64.61
CA ILE A 395 -41.38 -33.44 64.96
C ILE A 395 -41.19 -32.51 63.76
N LYS A 396 -41.38 -33.04 62.54
CA LYS A 396 -41.23 -32.32 61.27
C LYS A 396 -41.92 -30.94 61.23
N GLU A 397 -43.16 -30.86 61.69
CA GLU A 397 -43.95 -29.62 61.63
C GLU A 397 -43.36 -28.53 62.54
N GLY A 398 -42.82 -28.93 63.71
CA GLY A 398 -42.14 -28.01 64.63
C GLY A 398 -40.83 -27.47 64.05
N LEU A 399 -40.03 -28.33 63.41
CA LEU A 399 -38.79 -27.93 62.73
C LEU A 399 -39.08 -26.98 61.53
N GLN A 400 -40.13 -27.23 60.76
CA GLN A 400 -40.52 -26.35 59.64
C GLN A 400 -41.01 -24.98 60.12
N ALA A 401 -41.74 -24.93 61.25
CA ALA A 401 -42.18 -23.66 61.84
C ALA A 401 -41.02 -22.76 62.29
N ILE A 402 -39.90 -23.35 62.73
CA ILE A 402 -38.68 -22.59 63.04
C ILE A 402 -38.06 -22.03 61.77
N LEU A 403 -37.97 -22.82 60.70
CA LEU A 403 -37.46 -22.33 59.41
C LEU A 403 -38.28 -21.18 58.84
N ASP A 404 -39.60 -21.21 59.03
CA ASP A 404 -40.54 -20.24 58.44
C ASP A 404 -40.83 -19.02 59.34
N GLN A 405 -39.97 -18.74 60.33
CA GLN A 405 -40.06 -17.53 61.15
C GLN A 405 -39.98 -16.27 60.28
N GLU A 406 -40.88 -15.30 60.52
CA GLU A 406 -41.04 -14.08 59.69
C GLU A 406 -39.72 -13.28 59.56
N GLU A 407 -38.83 -13.33 60.55
CA GLU A 407 -37.53 -12.65 60.51
C GLU A 407 -36.60 -13.17 59.39
N TYR A 408 -36.77 -14.43 58.97
CA TYR A 408 -35.95 -15.08 57.93
C TYR A 408 -36.61 -15.11 56.56
N LYS A 409 -37.68 -14.34 56.36
CA LYS A 409 -38.40 -14.25 55.07
C LYS A 409 -37.56 -13.69 53.90
N TYR A 410 -36.56 -12.85 54.20
CA TYR A 410 -35.75 -12.15 53.19
C TYR A 410 -34.23 -12.36 53.35
N LYS A 411 -33.82 -13.26 54.24
CA LYS A 411 -32.42 -13.63 54.46
C LYS A 411 -32.35 -15.12 54.74
N ALA A 412 -31.33 -15.80 54.22
CA ALA A 412 -31.08 -17.19 54.58
C ALA A 412 -30.76 -17.30 56.06
N TRP A 413 -31.14 -18.43 56.67
CA TRP A 413 -30.54 -18.85 57.94
C TRP A 413 -29.03 -19.03 57.77
N ASN A 414 -28.27 -18.69 58.81
CA ASN A 414 -26.92 -19.22 58.97
C ASN A 414 -26.98 -20.41 59.95
N GLN A 415 -26.01 -21.32 59.87
CA GLN A 415 -26.08 -22.59 60.60
C GLN A 415 -26.05 -22.39 62.12
N GLU A 416 -25.25 -21.46 62.65
CA GLU A 416 -25.15 -21.21 64.09
C GLU A 416 -26.44 -20.64 64.68
N ASP A 417 -27.08 -19.70 63.98
CA ASP A 417 -28.35 -19.10 64.40
C ASP A 417 -29.49 -20.13 64.37
N LEU A 418 -29.53 -20.95 63.31
CA LEU A 418 -30.54 -22.00 63.19
C LEU A 418 -30.31 -23.09 64.23
N GLN A 419 -29.06 -23.52 64.45
CA GLN A 419 -28.70 -24.49 65.48
C GLN A 419 -29.13 -23.99 66.87
N SER A 420 -28.86 -22.72 67.18
CA SER A 420 -29.27 -22.10 68.45
C SER A 420 -30.79 -22.08 68.63
N ALA A 421 -31.55 -21.81 67.55
CA ALA A 421 -33.01 -21.85 67.58
C ALA A 421 -33.57 -23.27 67.78
N ILE A 422 -32.95 -24.28 67.17
CA ILE A 422 -33.29 -25.70 67.35
C ILE A 422 -32.97 -26.17 68.77
N ASP A 423 -31.76 -25.92 69.26
CA ASP A 423 -31.32 -26.35 70.60
C ASP A 423 -32.22 -25.76 71.71
N LYS A 424 -32.72 -24.54 71.51
CA LYS A 424 -33.63 -23.88 72.45
C LYS A 424 -35.00 -24.58 72.55
N GLU A 425 -35.51 -25.14 71.45
CA GLU A 425 -36.84 -25.76 71.40
C GLU A 425 -36.79 -27.26 71.72
N PHE A 426 -35.77 -27.97 71.24
CA PHE A 426 -35.69 -29.44 71.30
C PHE A 426 -34.62 -29.98 72.27
N GLY A 427 -33.79 -29.11 72.84
CA GLY A 427 -32.72 -29.47 73.77
C GLY A 427 -31.34 -29.44 73.13
N ILE A 428 -30.34 -29.00 73.91
CA ILE A 428 -28.96 -28.80 73.43
C ILE A 428 -28.37 -30.13 72.94
N LYS A 429 -27.89 -30.15 71.69
CA LYS A 429 -27.26 -31.30 71.02
C LYS A 429 -28.18 -32.50 70.79
N GLU A 430 -29.49 -32.39 71.00
CA GLU A 430 -30.46 -33.43 70.65
C GLU A 430 -30.62 -33.53 69.12
N ILE A 431 -30.54 -32.38 68.43
CA ILE A 431 -30.68 -32.28 66.97
C ILE A 431 -29.58 -31.36 66.43
N GLU A 432 -28.77 -31.87 65.51
CA GLU A 432 -27.82 -31.08 64.74
C GLU A 432 -28.41 -30.64 63.41
N VAL A 433 -28.25 -29.37 63.07
CA VAL A 433 -28.68 -28.82 61.79
C VAL A 433 -27.47 -28.51 60.92
N THR A 434 -27.51 -29.01 59.69
CA THR A 434 -26.49 -28.76 58.66
C THR A 434 -27.16 -28.30 57.37
N PRO A 435 -26.56 -27.33 56.64
CA PRO A 435 -27.10 -26.90 55.36
C PRO A 435 -26.98 -28.05 54.34
N VAL A 436 -28.04 -28.28 53.57
CA VAL A 436 -28.03 -29.21 52.43
C VAL A 436 -27.69 -28.39 51.19
N ASN A 437 -26.46 -28.55 50.71
CA ASN A 437 -25.99 -27.86 49.52
C ASN A 437 -26.73 -28.37 48.27
N ALA A 438 -27.76 -27.65 47.83
CA ALA A 438 -28.33 -27.77 46.50
C ALA A 438 -27.73 -26.69 45.59
N LEU A 439 -26.93 -27.11 44.61
CA LEU A 439 -26.56 -26.29 43.45
C LEU A 439 -27.82 -26.02 42.62
N THR A 440 -28.30 -24.77 42.65
CA THR A 440 -29.06 -24.22 41.52
C THR A 440 -28.44 -22.89 41.11
N ARG A 441 -27.61 -22.92 40.06
CA ARG A 441 -27.43 -21.77 39.19
C ARG A 441 -28.77 -21.48 38.53
N SER A 442 -29.42 -20.39 38.91
CA SER A 442 -30.47 -19.75 38.12
C SER A 442 -29.87 -18.48 37.56
N PHE A 443 -29.81 -18.36 36.24
CA PHE A 443 -29.45 -17.14 35.55
C PHE A 443 -30.42 -16.02 35.91
N ASP A 444 -29.86 -14.82 36.09
CA ASP A 444 -30.53 -13.59 36.47
C ASP A 444 -31.66 -13.22 35.52
N ILE A 445 -32.82 -12.83 36.08
CA ILE A 445 -33.77 -11.78 35.67
C ILE A 445 -35.13 -12.08 36.36
N ALA A 446 -35.55 -11.19 37.27
CA ALA A 446 -36.80 -11.14 38.07
C ALA A 446 -36.81 -11.85 39.46
N PRO A 447 -37.57 -11.34 40.46
CA PRO A 447 -37.56 -11.89 41.83
C PRO A 447 -38.16 -13.29 41.85
N GLN A 448 -37.33 -14.29 42.12
CA GLN A 448 -37.74 -15.69 42.25
C GLN A 448 -37.51 -16.17 43.70
N PRO A 449 -38.40 -17.02 44.25
CA PRO A 449 -38.27 -17.57 45.59
C PRO A 449 -37.03 -18.45 45.72
N GLN A 450 -36.08 -18.03 46.55
CA GLN A 450 -34.90 -18.80 46.94
C GLN A 450 -35.31 -19.93 47.90
N ARG A 451 -34.60 -21.05 47.80
CA ARG A 451 -34.88 -22.25 48.60
C ARG A 451 -33.58 -22.82 49.14
N ASN A 452 -33.35 -22.68 50.44
CA ASN A 452 -32.28 -23.44 51.11
C ASN A 452 -32.87 -24.66 51.78
N LYS A 453 -32.23 -25.80 51.58
CA LYS A 453 -32.58 -27.01 52.33
C LYS A 453 -31.66 -27.13 53.54
N TRP A 454 -32.22 -27.57 54.64
CA TRP A 454 -31.53 -27.83 55.89
C TRP A 454 -31.81 -29.26 56.30
N LYS A 455 -30.75 -29.99 56.67
CA LYS A 455 -30.83 -31.34 57.19
C LYS A 455 -30.74 -31.26 58.70
N PHE A 456 -31.80 -31.72 59.35
CA PHE A 456 -31.87 -31.86 60.80
C PHE A 456 -31.58 -33.33 61.10
N VAL A 457 -30.55 -33.59 61.89
CA VAL A 457 -30.08 -34.92 62.28
C VAL A 457 -30.31 -35.08 63.75
N GLY A 458 -31.13 -36.05 64.16
CA GLY A 458 -31.25 -36.43 65.56
C GLY A 458 -29.99 -37.18 65.98
N ASN A 459 -29.39 -36.79 67.11
CA ASN A 459 -28.12 -37.34 67.61
C ASN A 459 -28.25 -38.62 68.44
N GLY A 460 -29.48 -39.13 68.60
CA GLY A 460 -29.80 -40.40 69.26
C GLY A 460 -29.15 -41.60 68.58
N SER A 461 -28.41 -42.38 69.36
CA SER A 461 -27.96 -43.72 68.96
C SER A 461 -28.03 -44.71 70.12
N ILE A 462 -27.85 -45.99 69.79
CA ILE A 462 -27.71 -47.11 70.74
C ILE A 462 -26.69 -46.87 71.87
N ASP A 463 -25.68 -46.04 71.63
CA ASP A 463 -24.55 -45.79 72.53
C ASP A 463 -24.70 -44.49 73.35
N ASN A 464 -25.82 -43.76 73.23
CA ASN A 464 -26.05 -42.51 73.95
C ASN A 464 -27.51 -42.32 74.40
N GLU A 465 -27.75 -41.28 75.21
CA GLU A 465 -29.08 -41.03 75.82
C GLU A 465 -29.96 -40.03 75.02
N TYR A 466 -29.54 -39.60 73.83
CA TYR A 466 -30.32 -38.65 73.02
C TYR A 466 -31.55 -39.32 72.41
N LYS A 467 -32.65 -38.57 72.30
CA LYS A 467 -33.98 -39.16 72.04
C LYS A 467 -34.27 -39.37 70.56
N TRP A 468 -33.83 -38.44 69.72
CA TRP A 468 -34.20 -38.40 68.30
C TRP A 468 -33.10 -39.01 67.45
N ASN A 469 -33.44 -39.95 66.59
CA ASN A 469 -32.54 -40.51 65.59
C ASN A 469 -33.04 -40.16 64.18
N GLU A 470 -32.36 -40.68 63.17
CA GLU A 470 -32.62 -40.37 61.75
C GLU A 470 -32.38 -38.89 61.41
N ASN A 471 -32.67 -38.54 60.16
CA ASN A 471 -32.55 -37.17 59.68
C ASN A 471 -33.74 -36.80 58.79
N ILE A 472 -34.05 -35.51 58.73
CA ILE A 472 -35.05 -34.96 57.83
C ILE A 472 -34.51 -33.71 57.14
N GLU A 473 -34.78 -33.59 55.85
CA GLU A 473 -34.50 -32.37 55.09
C GLU A 473 -35.76 -31.52 54.96
N LEU A 474 -35.65 -30.26 55.38
CA LEU A 474 -36.71 -29.27 55.25
C LEU A 474 -36.23 -28.10 54.41
N THR A 475 -37.16 -27.45 53.70
CA THR A 475 -36.84 -26.35 52.79
C THR A 475 -37.30 -25.03 53.40
N HIS A 476 -36.36 -24.14 53.63
CA HIS A 476 -36.60 -22.74 53.94
C HIS A 476 -36.75 -21.96 52.63
N LYS A 477 -37.86 -21.23 52.47
CA LYS A 477 -38.11 -20.38 51.30
C LYS A 477 -37.96 -18.91 51.69
N TRP A 478 -37.12 -18.17 50.97
CA TRP A 478 -36.87 -16.73 51.20
C TRP A 478 -36.64 -16.01 49.87
N GLU A 479 -36.62 -14.67 49.87
CA GLU A 479 -36.42 -13.87 48.66
C GLU A 479 -35.12 -13.05 48.74
N LYS A 480 -34.25 -13.12 47.71
CA LYS A 480 -33.01 -12.32 47.63
C LYS A 480 -33.31 -10.98 46.97
N LYS A 481 -33.03 -9.86 47.66
CA LYS A 481 -33.01 -8.54 47.02
C LYS A 481 -31.83 -8.45 46.05
N ILE A 482 -32.04 -7.90 44.86
CA ILE A 482 -31.00 -7.65 43.85
C ILE A 482 -30.67 -6.16 43.92
N ASP A 483 -29.38 -5.82 44.02
CA ASP A 483 -28.93 -4.45 43.92
C ASP A 483 -28.95 -4.03 42.45
N THR A 484 -29.86 -3.11 42.09
CA THR A 484 -30.04 -2.62 40.72
C THR A 484 -29.36 -1.26 40.49
N THR A 485 -28.51 -0.82 41.41
CA THR A 485 -27.85 0.50 41.34
C THR A 485 -26.76 0.53 40.26
N LYS A 486 -26.56 1.71 39.67
CA LYS A 486 -25.55 2.02 38.64
C LYS A 486 -24.45 2.89 39.22
N ASN A 487 -23.23 2.81 38.69
CA ASN A 487 -22.17 3.69 39.17
C ASN A 487 -22.42 5.12 38.67
N ILE A 488 -22.28 6.13 39.53
CA ILE A 488 -22.45 7.54 39.18
C ILE A 488 -21.49 8.00 38.07
N SER A 489 -20.35 7.32 37.87
CA SER A 489 -19.44 7.61 36.76
C SER A 489 -20.08 7.43 35.39
N GLU A 490 -21.12 6.59 35.26
CA GLU A 490 -21.85 6.40 33.99
C GLU A 490 -22.49 7.69 33.46
N ILE A 491 -22.80 8.65 34.35
CA ILE A 491 -23.39 9.94 34.00
C ILE A 491 -22.43 11.12 34.20
N LYS A 492 -21.12 10.85 34.34
CA LYS A 492 -20.09 11.89 34.57
C LYS A 492 -20.20 13.05 33.57
N LYS A 493 -20.29 12.75 32.27
CA LYS A 493 -20.37 13.76 31.19
C LYS A 493 -21.59 14.66 31.33
N ASP A 494 -22.72 14.09 31.73
CA ASP A 494 -23.95 14.87 31.90
C ASP A 494 -23.87 15.76 33.13
N LEU A 495 -23.29 15.26 34.23
CA LEU A 495 -23.03 16.06 35.42
C LEU A 495 -22.05 17.21 35.13
N GLU A 496 -21.01 16.98 34.33
CA GLU A 496 -20.08 18.05 33.89
C GLU A 496 -20.79 19.11 33.05
N LYS A 497 -21.68 18.72 32.14
CA LYS A 497 -22.53 19.65 31.37
C LYS A 497 -23.45 20.47 32.28
N ILE A 498 -24.07 19.85 33.28
CA ILE A 498 -24.93 20.55 34.26
C ILE A 498 -24.10 21.56 35.05
N VAL A 499 -22.93 21.15 35.56
CA VAL A 499 -22.04 22.04 36.32
C VAL A 499 -21.65 23.27 35.48
N ARG A 500 -21.45 23.09 34.18
CA ARG A 500 -21.06 24.16 33.23
C ARG A 500 -22.21 24.95 32.63
N SER A 501 -23.47 24.64 32.96
CA SER A 501 -24.63 25.27 32.30
C SER A 501 -24.92 26.70 32.73
N GLN A 502 -24.17 27.26 33.67
CA GLN A 502 -24.26 28.66 34.08
C GLN A 502 -22.87 29.24 34.40
N GLU A 503 -22.72 30.55 34.22
CA GLU A 503 -21.45 31.25 34.42
C GLU A 503 -21.11 31.45 35.90
N GLU A 504 -22.11 31.67 36.75
CA GLU A 504 -21.93 31.84 38.19
C GLU A 504 -21.81 30.49 38.91
N PHE A 505 -21.13 30.49 40.05
CA PHE A 505 -21.03 29.28 40.87
C PHE A 505 -22.43 28.81 41.28
N TRP A 506 -22.61 27.50 41.21
CA TRP A 506 -23.79 26.90 41.80
C TRP A 506 -23.81 27.08 43.32
N ASN A 507 -24.99 27.00 43.90
CA ASN A 507 -25.10 26.63 45.32
C ASN A 507 -25.28 25.11 45.38
N ALA A 508 -24.67 24.44 46.37
CA ALA A 508 -24.75 22.98 46.51
C ALA A 508 -26.20 22.47 46.41
N LYS A 509 -27.14 23.15 47.08
CA LYS A 509 -28.55 22.74 47.07
C LYS A 509 -29.24 22.99 45.73
N THR A 510 -28.90 24.08 45.05
CA THR A 510 -29.51 24.37 43.73
C THR A 510 -28.99 23.43 42.66
N LEU A 511 -27.70 23.06 42.70
CA LEU A 511 -27.11 22.05 41.82
C LEU A 511 -27.70 20.66 42.07
N GLU A 512 -27.81 20.26 43.34
CA GLU A 512 -28.48 19.00 43.73
C GLU A 512 -29.93 18.93 43.23
N ASN A 513 -30.68 20.02 43.38
CA ASN A 513 -32.05 20.11 42.86
C ASN A 513 -32.07 19.98 41.32
N LYS A 514 -31.10 20.59 40.62
CA LYS A 514 -31.03 20.51 39.16
C LYS A 514 -30.70 19.10 38.68
N VAL A 515 -29.78 18.41 39.35
CA VAL A 515 -29.48 16.99 39.08
C VAL A 515 -30.71 16.14 39.34
N SER A 516 -31.42 16.37 40.43
CA SER A 516 -32.64 15.61 40.79
C SER A 516 -33.80 15.83 39.81
N GLU A 517 -33.89 17.02 39.19
CA GLU A 517 -34.86 17.33 38.14
C GLU A 517 -34.61 16.51 36.87
N LEU A 518 -33.35 16.41 36.45
CA LEU A 518 -32.95 15.70 35.23
C LEU A 518 -32.85 14.18 35.45
N TYR A 519 -32.51 13.76 36.66
CA TYR A 519 -32.40 12.36 37.08
C TYR A 519 -33.31 12.10 38.29
N PRO A 520 -34.62 11.89 38.06
CA PRO A 520 -35.55 11.52 39.13
C PRO A 520 -35.12 10.24 39.83
N LYS A 521 -35.29 10.18 41.16
CA LYS A 521 -34.82 9.06 42.01
C LYS A 521 -33.31 8.78 41.87
N SER A 522 -32.48 9.76 41.48
CA SER A 522 -31.04 9.55 41.37
C SER A 522 -30.36 9.22 42.70
N GLY A 523 -30.84 9.79 43.81
CA GLY A 523 -30.18 9.69 45.11
C GLY A 523 -28.82 10.38 45.16
N ILE A 524 -28.59 11.37 44.28
CA ILE A 524 -27.30 12.06 44.18
C ILE A 524 -27.32 13.28 45.10
N LYS A 525 -26.39 13.29 46.06
CA LYS A 525 -26.12 14.41 46.95
C LYS A 525 -24.93 15.22 46.44
N VAL A 526 -24.99 16.55 46.59
CA VAL A 526 -23.93 17.45 46.10
C VAL A 526 -23.30 18.23 47.26
N ILE A 527 -21.98 18.24 47.32
CA ILE A 527 -21.20 18.91 48.37
C ILE A 527 -20.12 19.78 47.72
N GLU A 528 -19.97 21.03 48.17
CA GLU A 528 -18.85 21.88 47.79
C GLU A 528 -17.57 21.46 48.55
N GLN A 529 -16.48 21.24 47.83
CA GLN A 529 -15.19 20.93 48.42
C GLN A 529 -14.33 22.18 48.63
N LYS A 530 -13.63 22.21 49.76
CA LYS A 530 -12.65 23.26 50.05
C LYS A 530 -11.38 23.02 49.23
N LEU A 531 -11.05 23.99 48.37
CA LEU A 531 -9.85 23.95 47.54
C LEU A 531 -8.66 24.67 48.20
N LEU A 532 -7.47 24.13 48.02
CA LEU A 532 -6.22 24.83 48.28
C LEU A 532 -5.88 25.66 47.02
N LYS A 533 -6.15 26.96 47.04
CA LYS A 533 -5.98 27.85 45.87
C LYS A 533 -5.42 29.21 46.26
N SER A 534 -4.68 29.84 45.35
CA SER A 534 -4.25 31.23 45.54
C SER A 534 -5.44 32.18 45.56
N GLU A 535 -5.30 33.31 46.26
CA GLU A 535 -6.34 34.32 46.36
C GLU A 535 -6.78 34.78 44.94
N LYS A 536 -8.09 34.84 44.68
CA LYS A 536 -8.74 35.31 43.42
C LYS A 536 -8.86 34.32 42.24
N VAL A 537 -8.50 33.05 42.36
CA VAL A 537 -8.77 32.07 41.26
C VAL A 537 -10.27 31.67 41.25
N PRO A 538 -11.01 31.88 40.13
CA PRO A 538 -12.45 31.71 40.06
C PRO A 538 -12.85 30.24 39.80
N ILE A 539 -12.45 29.34 40.70
CA ILE A 539 -12.73 27.90 40.61
C ILE A 539 -13.34 27.36 41.91
N THR A 540 -14.28 26.42 41.77
CA THR A 540 -14.79 25.57 42.86
C THR A 540 -14.82 24.11 42.42
N LYS A 541 -15.04 23.18 43.36
CA LYS A 541 -15.07 21.75 43.11
C LYS A 541 -16.27 21.12 43.81
N TRP A 542 -17.05 20.37 43.06
CA TRP A 542 -18.27 19.72 43.50
C TRP A 542 -18.03 18.23 43.65
N LYS A 543 -18.37 17.67 44.81
CA LYS A 543 -18.41 16.22 45.06
C LYS A 543 -19.86 15.75 44.97
N PHE A 544 -20.11 14.86 44.02
CA PHE A 544 -21.38 14.15 43.83
C PHE A 544 -21.29 12.79 44.51
N ILE A 545 -22.27 12.43 45.32
CA ILE A 545 -22.33 11.17 46.06
C ILE A 545 -23.64 10.49 45.71
N GLY A 546 -23.58 9.36 45.01
CA GLY A 546 -24.72 8.50 44.77
C GLY A 546 -25.04 7.68 46.01
N GLU A 547 -26.22 7.85 46.57
CA GLU A 547 -26.70 7.15 47.77
C GLU A 547 -27.57 5.92 47.44
N GLY A 548 -27.53 5.44 46.19
CA GLY A 548 -28.14 4.19 45.74
C GLY A 548 -27.69 2.99 46.56
N SER A 549 -28.65 2.20 47.03
CA SER A 549 -28.38 0.91 47.67
C SER A 549 -29.56 -0.05 47.50
N ILE A 550 -29.35 -1.32 47.81
CA ILE A 550 -30.40 -2.35 47.87
C ILE A 550 -31.54 -2.05 48.86
N GLU A 551 -31.35 -1.06 49.74
CA GLU A 551 -32.31 -0.66 50.76
C GLU A 551 -33.19 0.52 50.33
N ASN A 552 -32.91 1.15 49.20
CA ASN A 552 -33.67 2.30 48.71
C ASN A 552 -33.96 2.22 47.20
N ASP A 553 -34.80 3.13 46.72
CA ASP A 553 -35.22 3.22 45.32
C ASP A 553 -34.25 4.06 44.45
N TYR A 554 -33.08 4.43 44.96
CA TYR A 554 -32.17 5.33 44.26
C TYR A 554 -31.32 4.61 43.21
N ILE A 555 -31.08 5.29 42.08
CA ILE A 555 -30.49 4.68 40.89
C ILE A 555 -28.96 4.64 40.96
N TYR A 556 -28.29 5.67 41.48
CA TYR A 556 -26.83 5.81 41.35
C TYR A 556 -26.10 5.64 42.68
N ASN A 557 -24.98 4.91 42.67
CA ASN A 557 -24.06 4.74 43.79
C ASN A 557 -22.66 5.31 43.46
N GLY A 558 -21.77 5.42 44.46
CA GLY A 558 -20.38 5.86 44.26
C GLY A 558 -20.18 7.38 44.36
N GLU A 559 -18.98 7.85 44.03
CA GLU A 559 -18.61 9.26 44.18
C GLU A 559 -17.90 9.81 42.93
N LEU A 560 -18.11 11.09 42.62
CA LEU A 560 -17.49 11.78 41.50
C LEU A 560 -17.17 13.23 41.88
N GLU A 561 -16.05 13.75 41.38
CA GLU A 561 -15.63 15.13 41.63
C GLU A 561 -15.51 15.91 40.32
N ILE A 562 -16.08 17.12 40.27
CA ILE A 562 -16.10 17.97 39.07
C ILE A 562 -15.73 19.41 39.44
N TYR A 563 -14.82 20.02 38.68
CA TYR A 563 -14.47 21.44 38.81
C TYR A 563 -15.46 22.33 38.07
N GLN A 564 -15.82 23.47 38.68
CA GLN A 564 -16.55 24.56 38.03
C GLN A 564 -15.69 25.82 38.02
N ILE A 565 -15.59 26.46 36.86
CA ILE A 565 -14.91 27.74 36.70
C ILE A 565 -15.97 28.81 36.46
N LYS A 566 -15.90 29.93 37.18
CA LYS A 566 -16.79 31.06 36.96
C LYS A 566 -16.39 31.79 35.67
N ASP A 567 -17.38 32.22 34.89
CA ASP A 567 -17.21 32.89 33.59
C ASP A 567 -16.36 32.06 32.60
N MET A 568 -16.45 30.73 32.71
CA MET A 568 -15.60 29.74 32.04
C MET A 568 -15.39 29.97 30.54
N GLN A 569 -16.41 30.46 29.84
CA GLN A 569 -16.36 30.67 28.39
C GLN A 569 -15.51 31.89 28.00
N SER A 570 -15.38 32.89 28.86
CA SER A 570 -14.67 34.15 28.58
C SER A 570 -13.43 34.38 29.45
N TYR A 571 -13.17 33.51 30.43
CA TYR A 571 -12.03 33.63 31.32
C TYR A 571 -10.71 33.37 30.55
N PRO A 572 -9.75 34.33 30.54
CA PRO A 572 -8.59 34.25 29.63
C PRO A 572 -7.37 33.54 30.23
N GLN A 573 -7.30 33.36 31.55
CA GLN A 573 -6.12 32.82 32.21
C GLN A 573 -6.13 31.29 32.26
N THR A 574 -4.96 30.67 32.11
CA THR A 574 -4.81 29.23 32.32
C THR A 574 -4.82 28.93 33.82
N ILE A 575 -5.67 27.98 34.26
CA ILE A 575 -5.75 27.53 35.65
C ILE A 575 -5.14 26.14 35.75
N TYR A 576 -4.24 25.93 36.71
CA TYR A 576 -3.47 24.69 36.84
C TYR A 576 -3.20 24.32 38.29
N ILE A 577 -2.82 23.06 38.52
CA ILE A 577 -2.35 22.57 39.82
C ILE A 577 -0.83 22.73 39.87
N ASP A 578 -0.33 23.53 40.82
CA ASP A 578 1.11 23.71 41.03
C ASP A 578 1.76 22.38 41.47
N ALA A 579 2.74 21.92 40.72
CA ALA A 579 3.35 20.61 40.96
C ALA A 579 4.05 20.51 42.34
N LYS A 580 4.50 21.64 42.91
CA LYS A 580 5.25 21.66 44.18
C LYS A 580 4.32 21.86 45.36
N THR A 581 3.42 22.85 45.28
CA THR A 581 2.57 23.23 46.41
C THR A 581 1.22 22.52 46.41
N GLN A 582 0.83 21.87 45.30
CA GLN A 582 -0.51 21.32 45.08
C GLN A 582 -1.63 22.38 45.15
N GLU A 583 -1.26 23.67 45.12
CA GLU A 583 -2.22 24.77 45.09
C GLU A 583 -2.73 25.00 43.67
N ILE A 584 -4.00 25.35 43.55
CA ILE A 584 -4.57 25.81 42.28
C ILE A 584 -4.18 27.27 42.06
N LYS A 585 -3.53 27.55 40.94
CA LYS A 585 -3.04 28.87 40.54
C LYS A 585 -3.53 29.22 39.13
N SER A 586 -3.41 30.50 38.76
CA SER A 586 -3.69 30.96 37.39
C SER A 586 -2.53 31.76 36.80
N THR A 587 -2.44 31.79 35.47
CA THR A 587 -1.42 32.56 34.72
C THR A 587 -2.00 33.09 33.39
N ASN A 588 -1.44 34.19 32.89
CA ASN A 588 -1.83 34.79 31.59
C ASN A 588 -1.15 34.12 30.39
N ASP A 589 -0.47 32.98 30.58
CA ASP A 589 0.29 32.27 29.55
C ASP A 589 0.33 30.76 29.89
N THR A 590 1.26 30.03 29.29
CA THR A 590 1.62 28.64 29.58
C THR A 590 1.91 28.45 31.07
N ALA A 591 1.36 27.38 31.66
CA ALA A 591 1.67 26.99 33.04
C ALA A 591 3.16 26.59 33.19
N PRO A 592 3.73 26.60 34.40
CA PRO A 592 5.10 26.12 34.66
C PRO A 592 5.34 24.73 34.07
N GLN A 593 6.54 24.45 33.57
CA GLN A 593 6.85 23.23 32.80
C GLN A 593 6.66 21.93 33.60
N GLU A 594 6.77 21.99 34.93
CA GLU A 594 6.53 20.87 35.84
C GLU A 594 5.04 20.54 36.05
N THR A 595 4.12 21.37 35.55
CA THR A 595 2.67 21.18 35.70
C THR A 595 2.20 19.94 34.94
N LYS A 596 1.49 19.06 35.63
CA LYS A 596 0.89 17.83 35.09
C LYS A 596 -0.59 17.94 34.76
N GLU A 597 -1.31 18.85 35.40
CA GLU A 597 -2.76 18.98 35.26
C GLU A 597 -3.16 20.46 35.10
N VAL A 598 -3.77 20.75 33.96
CA VAL A 598 -4.42 22.03 33.67
C VAL A 598 -5.92 21.81 33.83
N LEU A 599 -6.57 22.67 34.61
CA LEU A 599 -8.01 22.63 34.91
C LEU A 599 -8.82 23.53 33.97
N HIS A 600 -8.17 24.53 33.37
CA HIS A 600 -8.77 25.42 32.38
C HIS A 600 -7.70 25.96 31.44
N ILE A 601 -7.94 25.85 30.14
CA ILE A 601 -7.06 26.36 29.09
C ILE A 601 -7.40 27.83 28.83
N GLY A 602 -6.45 28.71 29.15
CA GLY A 602 -6.56 30.13 28.84
C GLY A 602 -6.27 30.44 27.39
N PHE A 603 -6.48 31.69 26.99
CA PHE A 603 -6.32 32.14 25.63
C PHE A 603 -5.93 33.62 25.56
N GLY A 604 -5.28 34.02 24.47
CA GLY A 604 -4.80 35.38 24.24
C GLY A 604 -4.85 35.76 22.77
N MET A 605 -4.82 37.07 22.49
CA MET A 605 -4.78 37.59 21.12
C MET A 605 -3.42 37.32 20.50
N ASP A 606 -3.40 36.61 19.37
CA ASP A 606 -2.24 36.55 18.49
C ASP A 606 -2.28 37.79 17.58
N ASN A 607 -1.47 38.80 17.90
CA ASN A 607 -1.50 40.09 17.21
C ASN A 607 -1.07 40.00 15.73
N GLU A 608 -0.30 38.99 15.35
CA GLU A 608 0.12 38.82 13.95
C GLU A 608 -1.03 38.32 13.08
N LYS A 609 -1.83 37.41 13.63
CA LYS A 609 -2.96 36.79 12.93
C LYS A 609 -4.32 37.43 13.27
N ASN A 610 -4.35 38.36 14.22
CA ASN A 610 -5.55 38.98 14.79
C ASN A 610 -6.62 37.94 15.18
N ILE A 611 -6.19 36.87 15.85
CA ILE A 611 -7.01 35.71 16.19
C ILE A 611 -6.77 35.30 17.64
N MET A 612 -7.83 34.84 18.31
CA MET A 612 -7.73 34.32 19.66
C MET A 612 -7.12 32.92 19.66
N LYS A 613 -5.96 32.77 20.31
CA LYS A 613 -5.16 31.55 20.37
C LYS A 613 -5.15 30.97 21.78
N ALA A 614 -5.29 29.65 21.89
CA ALA A 614 -5.09 28.95 23.15
C ALA A 614 -3.67 29.14 23.69
N HIS A 615 -3.51 29.25 25.00
CA HIS A 615 -2.17 29.17 25.60
C HIS A 615 -1.61 27.76 25.42
N LYS A 616 -0.30 27.67 25.19
CA LYS A 616 0.40 26.40 25.03
C LYS A 616 0.40 25.62 26.35
N MET A 617 0.36 24.30 26.26
CA MET A 617 0.49 23.41 27.40
C MET A 617 1.96 23.18 27.76
N PRO A 618 2.27 22.98 29.05
CA PRO A 618 3.62 22.65 29.51
C PRO A 618 4.05 21.27 28.97
N LYS A 619 5.35 21.05 28.81
CA LYS A 619 5.87 19.80 28.21
C LYS A 619 5.52 18.53 28.99
N ASN A 620 5.35 18.63 30.31
CA ASN A 620 5.02 17.50 31.19
C ASN A 620 3.51 17.38 31.47
N ILE A 621 2.67 17.99 30.63
CA ILE A 621 1.22 17.91 30.78
C ILE A 621 0.76 16.45 30.63
N GLU A 622 -0.07 16.00 31.56
CA GLU A 622 -0.68 14.67 31.57
C GLU A 622 -2.20 14.75 31.48
N LYS A 623 -2.81 15.82 31.99
CA LYS A 623 -4.26 16.02 32.01
C LYS A 623 -4.67 17.43 31.60
N VAL A 624 -5.71 17.50 30.78
CA VAL A 624 -6.34 18.74 30.32
C VAL A 624 -7.84 18.72 30.61
N PRO A 625 -8.53 19.87 30.65
CA PRO A 625 -9.98 19.87 30.72
C PRO A 625 -10.59 19.20 29.49
N ASN A 626 -11.76 18.57 29.65
CA ASN A 626 -12.58 18.04 28.56
C ASN A 626 -13.41 19.10 27.84
N TYR A 627 -12.92 20.34 27.79
CA TYR A 627 -13.54 21.43 27.02
C TYR A 627 -12.48 22.48 26.69
N ILE A 628 -12.81 23.31 25.69
CA ILE A 628 -12.07 24.54 25.36
C ILE A 628 -13.05 25.71 25.28
N SER A 629 -12.56 26.92 25.47
CA SER A 629 -13.39 28.14 25.34
C SER A 629 -13.84 28.32 23.88
N PRO A 630 -15.10 28.73 23.63
CA PRO A 630 -15.57 29.07 22.29
C PRO A 630 -14.90 30.32 21.70
N GLN A 631 -14.15 31.08 22.51
CA GLN A 631 -13.34 32.19 22.01
C GLN A 631 -12.07 31.71 21.29
N ILE A 632 -11.62 30.47 21.52
CA ILE A 632 -10.41 29.94 20.89
C ILE A 632 -10.70 29.62 19.43
N LYS A 633 -9.97 30.31 18.56
CA LYS A 633 -10.00 30.09 17.11
C LYS A 633 -8.70 29.47 16.57
N SER A 634 -7.68 29.33 17.40
CA SER A 634 -6.39 28.77 17.01
C SER A 634 -5.82 27.87 18.11
N LEU A 635 -5.52 26.63 17.74
CA LEU A 635 -4.82 25.64 18.56
C LEU A 635 -3.30 25.63 18.26
N TYR A 636 -2.78 26.70 17.66
CA TYR A 636 -1.39 26.78 17.25
C TYR A 636 -0.42 26.42 18.38
N LYS A 637 0.33 25.32 18.20
CA LYS A 637 1.32 24.78 19.15
C LYS A 637 0.77 24.37 20.53
N ILE A 638 -0.51 24.08 20.67
CA ILE A 638 -1.11 23.82 22.00
C ILE A 638 -0.41 22.67 22.76
N PHE A 639 -0.03 21.58 22.11
CA PHE A 639 0.70 20.45 22.72
C PHE A 639 2.13 20.27 22.17
N ASP A 640 2.71 21.34 21.59
CA ASP A 640 4.04 21.28 20.98
C ASP A 640 5.14 20.86 21.98
N GLY A 641 5.72 19.67 21.79
CA GLY A 641 6.74 19.07 22.66
C GLY A 641 6.19 18.43 23.94
N ALA A 642 4.89 18.16 24.01
CA ALA A 642 4.25 17.43 25.12
C ALA A 642 4.42 15.92 24.94
N ILE A 643 5.66 15.43 25.05
CA ILE A 643 6.08 14.07 24.64
C ILE A 643 5.24 12.95 25.27
N GLN A 644 4.80 13.12 26.52
CA GLN A 644 4.06 12.10 27.30
C GLN A 644 2.54 12.31 27.29
N PHE A 645 2.03 13.35 26.61
CA PHE A 645 0.62 13.72 26.67
C PHE A 645 -0.25 12.73 25.88
N ASN A 646 -1.28 12.17 26.52
CA ASN A 646 -2.20 11.21 25.90
C ASN A 646 -3.56 11.16 26.64
N ASP A 647 -4.13 12.32 27.02
CA ASP A 647 -5.39 12.39 27.77
C ASP A 647 -6.63 12.39 26.86
N SER A 648 -7.57 11.47 27.09
CA SER A 648 -8.81 11.32 26.30
C SER A 648 -9.76 12.51 26.39
N ASN A 649 -9.58 13.40 27.38
CA ASN A 649 -10.42 14.60 27.51
C ASN A 649 -10.37 15.50 26.26
N VAL A 650 -9.29 15.45 25.49
CA VAL A 650 -9.14 16.20 24.23
C VAL A 650 -10.22 15.86 23.19
N SER A 651 -10.72 14.62 23.21
CA SER A 651 -11.75 14.12 22.29
C SER A 651 -13.11 14.79 22.50
N GLU A 652 -13.33 15.41 23.67
CA GLU A 652 -14.60 16.06 24.02
C GLU A 652 -14.65 17.55 23.68
N TRP A 653 -13.57 18.09 23.09
CA TRP A 653 -13.49 19.50 22.75
C TRP A 653 -14.44 19.87 21.61
N ASP A 654 -15.22 20.93 21.81
CA ASP A 654 -15.95 21.57 20.71
C ASP A 654 -14.99 22.46 19.91
N THR A 655 -14.48 21.93 18.80
CA THR A 655 -13.55 22.63 17.90
C THR A 655 -14.26 23.43 16.81
N SER A 656 -15.58 23.60 16.86
CA SER A 656 -16.35 24.26 15.77
C SER A 656 -15.93 25.70 15.48
N ASN A 657 -15.31 26.40 16.44
CA ASN A 657 -14.79 27.76 16.26
C ASN A 657 -13.32 27.81 15.82
N VAL A 658 -12.62 26.67 15.77
CA VAL A 658 -11.20 26.59 15.45
C VAL A 658 -11.00 26.74 13.93
N GLU A 659 -10.10 27.66 13.56
CA GLU A 659 -9.71 27.98 12.19
C GLU A 659 -8.28 27.51 11.88
N ILE A 660 -7.43 27.34 12.89
CA ILE A 660 -6.00 26.98 12.75
C ILE A 660 -5.64 25.85 13.72
N MET A 661 -5.11 24.75 13.19
CA MET A 661 -4.59 23.59 13.94
C MET A 661 -3.08 23.34 13.72
N LYS A 662 -2.42 24.28 13.06
CA LYS A 662 -0.98 24.24 12.78
C LYS A 662 -0.14 23.91 14.03
N ASN A 663 0.72 22.89 13.95
CA ASN A 663 1.57 22.40 15.03
C ASN A 663 0.84 21.93 16.31
N ALA A 664 -0.47 21.65 16.29
CA ALA A 664 -1.22 21.39 17.52
C ALA A 664 -0.63 20.24 18.38
N PHE A 665 -0.11 19.18 17.75
CA PHE A 665 0.49 18.00 18.38
C PHE A 665 1.93 17.74 17.90
N MET A 666 2.63 18.78 17.46
CA MET A 666 4.05 18.68 17.10
C MET A 666 4.85 18.08 18.26
N ASP A 667 5.66 17.05 18.02
CA ASP A 667 6.48 16.38 19.05
C ASP A 667 5.71 15.76 20.23
N ALA A 668 4.39 15.56 20.11
CA ALA A 668 3.59 14.84 21.10
C ALA A 668 3.73 13.32 20.87
N GLU A 669 4.93 12.77 21.11
CA GLU A 669 5.30 11.43 20.65
C GLU A 669 4.38 10.30 21.15
N SER A 670 3.80 10.42 22.36
CA SER A 670 2.91 9.41 22.96
C SER A 670 1.43 9.62 22.63
N PHE A 671 1.07 10.69 21.92
CA PHE A 671 -0.31 11.07 21.69
C PHE A 671 -1.01 10.12 20.69
N ASN A 672 -2.13 9.52 21.12
CA ASN A 672 -2.92 8.60 20.31
C ASN A 672 -4.40 8.54 20.77
N GLN A 673 -5.02 9.70 21.00
CA GLN A 673 -6.44 9.79 21.41
C GLN A 673 -7.36 10.03 20.23
N GLU A 674 -8.61 9.53 20.32
CA GLU A 674 -9.62 9.68 19.27
C GLU A 674 -9.94 11.16 18.98
N LEU A 675 -9.85 11.57 17.72
CA LEU A 675 -10.16 12.95 17.30
C LEU A 675 -11.27 13.01 16.23
N ASN A 676 -11.87 11.88 15.87
CA ASN A 676 -12.80 11.79 14.75
C ASN A 676 -14.06 12.65 14.95
N ASP A 677 -14.46 12.90 16.20
CA ASP A 677 -15.62 13.74 16.55
C ASP A 677 -15.33 15.25 16.54
N TRP A 678 -14.08 15.67 16.30
CA TRP A 678 -13.76 17.09 16.15
C TRP A 678 -14.43 17.70 14.92
N ASN A 679 -15.07 18.85 15.11
CA ASN A 679 -15.57 19.66 14.02
C ASN A 679 -14.44 20.51 13.44
N VAL A 680 -13.96 20.15 12.24
CA VAL A 680 -12.90 20.88 11.53
C VAL A 680 -13.40 21.69 10.32
N SER A 681 -14.71 21.87 10.18
CA SER A 681 -15.35 22.52 9.02
C SER A 681 -14.97 24.01 8.82
N ASN A 682 -14.30 24.62 9.80
CA ASN A 682 -13.78 25.99 9.74
C ASN A 682 -12.25 26.06 9.66
N VAL A 683 -11.55 24.93 9.71
CA VAL A 683 -10.09 24.87 9.70
C VAL A 683 -9.57 25.07 8.28
N TRP A 684 -8.61 25.99 8.12
CA TRP A 684 -7.92 26.22 6.84
C TRP A 684 -6.43 25.88 6.86
N ASP A 685 -5.79 25.80 8.05
CA ASP A 685 -4.36 25.49 8.24
C ASP A 685 -4.14 24.33 9.22
N MET A 686 -3.70 23.19 8.68
CA MET A 686 -3.32 21.96 9.40
C MET A 686 -1.82 21.63 9.27
N ASN A 687 -1.00 22.56 8.78
CA ASN A 687 0.43 22.34 8.58
C ASN A 687 1.09 21.77 9.84
N THR A 688 1.92 20.73 9.69
CA THR A 688 2.71 20.12 10.78
C THR A 688 1.89 19.69 12.02
N MET A 689 0.58 19.44 11.90
CA MET A 689 -0.28 19.18 13.06
C MET A 689 0.20 18.00 13.92
N PHE A 690 0.64 16.91 13.30
CA PHE A 690 1.08 15.66 13.94
C PHE A 690 2.54 15.31 13.64
N ILE A 691 3.36 16.31 13.31
CA ILE A 691 4.79 16.06 13.06
C ILE A 691 5.43 15.41 14.30
N ARG A 692 6.10 14.26 14.10
CA ARG A 692 6.72 13.43 15.14
C ARG A 692 5.77 13.01 16.27
N ALA A 693 4.46 12.99 16.04
CA ALA A 693 3.49 12.31 16.91
C ALA A 693 3.55 10.79 16.65
N LYS A 694 4.67 10.17 17.05
CA LYS A 694 5.06 8.81 16.63
C LYS A 694 3.99 7.75 16.89
N ALA A 695 3.29 7.83 18.02
CA ALA A 695 2.25 6.86 18.41
C ALA A 695 0.88 7.10 17.75
N PHE A 696 0.67 8.24 17.08
CA PHE A 696 -0.64 8.63 16.57
C PHE A 696 -1.09 7.73 15.40
N ASN A 697 -2.23 7.05 15.56
CA ASN A 697 -2.79 6.13 14.57
C ASN A 697 -4.34 6.07 14.62
N GLN A 698 -5.00 7.21 14.80
CA GLN A 698 -6.47 7.27 14.91
C GLN A 698 -7.11 7.59 13.56
N ASP A 699 -8.32 7.07 13.35
CA ASP A 699 -9.15 7.40 12.19
C ASP A 699 -9.66 8.84 12.25
N LEU A 700 -9.63 9.52 11.10
CA LEU A 700 -10.02 10.94 10.95
C LEU A 700 -11.04 11.13 9.81
N ASN A 701 -11.78 10.07 9.47
CA ASN A 701 -12.67 10.01 8.33
C ASN A 701 -14.00 10.78 8.50
N ASN A 702 -14.31 11.30 9.68
CA ASN A 702 -15.49 12.15 9.91
C ASN A 702 -15.19 13.65 9.71
N TRP A 703 -13.93 14.02 9.49
CA TRP A 703 -13.53 15.40 9.32
C TRP A 703 -14.03 15.99 7.99
N GLU A 704 -14.70 17.15 8.08
CA GLU A 704 -15.07 17.95 6.91
C GLU A 704 -13.93 18.89 6.52
N THR A 705 -13.07 18.46 5.60
CA THR A 705 -11.83 19.18 5.24
C THR A 705 -11.97 20.14 4.07
N SER A 706 -13.19 20.42 3.59
CA SER A 706 -13.43 21.19 2.35
C SER A 706 -12.87 22.61 2.37
N LYS A 707 -12.57 23.20 3.53
CA LYS A 707 -11.93 24.52 3.66
C LYS A 707 -10.43 24.48 3.92
N VAL A 708 -9.85 23.28 4.10
CA VAL A 708 -8.42 23.14 4.39
C VAL A 708 -7.62 23.51 3.14
N GLN A 709 -6.65 24.40 3.31
CA GLN A 709 -5.77 24.87 2.24
C GLN A 709 -4.32 24.37 2.42
N LYS A 710 -3.93 24.08 3.66
CA LYS A 710 -2.54 23.77 4.01
C LYS A 710 -2.43 22.53 4.89
N MET A 711 -1.70 21.51 4.40
CA MET A 711 -1.45 20.23 5.08
C MET A 711 0.02 19.77 4.95
N SER A 712 0.94 20.67 4.59
CA SER A 712 2.36 20.34 4.48
C SER A 712 2.90 19.79 5.81
N HIS A 713 3.73 18.75 5.73
CA HIS A 713 4.35 18.05 6.86
C HIS A 713 3.36 17.51 7.93
N MET A 714 2.05 17.42 7.64
CA MET A 714 1.03 17.17 8.67
C MET A 714 1.31 15.90 9.50
N PHE A 715 1.78 14.83 8.87
CA PHE A 715 2.11 13.54 9.50
C PHE A 715 3.60 13.20 9.40
N GLN A 716 4.47 14.19 9.19
CA GLN A 716 5.91 13.94 9.05
C GLN A 716 6.46 13.26 10.34
N GLY A 717 7.04 12.06 10.24
CA GLY A 717 7.57 11.30 11.37
C GLY A 717 6.49 10.74 12.31
N ALA A 718 5.22 10.72 11.91
CA ALA A 718 4.17 9.98 12.61
C ALA A 718 4.29 8.48 12.26
N GLU A 719 5.31 7.82 12.81
CA GLU A 719 5.78 6.47 12.40
C GLU A 719 4.68 5.39 12.38
N GLN A 720 3.70 5.46 13.30
CA GLN A 720 2.59 4.49 13.39
C GLN A 720 1.36 4.90 12.59
N PHE A 721 1.32 6.10 12.00
CA PHE A 721 0.11 6.63 11.39
C PHE A 721 -0.30 5.84 10.15
N ASN A 722 -1.48 5.23 10.23
CA ASN A 722 -2.20 4.59 9.13
C ASN A 722 -3.72 4.73 9.33
N GLY A 723 -4.16 5.76 10.05
CA GLY A 723 -5.58 6.03 10.30
C GLY A 723 -6.33 6.41 9.01
N ASN A 724 -7.62 6.11 8.96
CA ASN A 724 -8.44 6.36 7.79
C ASN A 724 -8.65 7.87 7.54
N ILE A 725 -8.21 8.32 6.36
CA ILE A 725 -8.35 9.70 5.85
C ILE A 725 -8.98 9.73 4.45
N SER A 726 -9.61 8.63 4.02
CA SER A 726 -10.06 8.46 2.63
C SER A 726 -11.25 9.36 2.26
N THR A 727 -11.90 9.99 3.24
CA THR A 727 -13.12 10.80 3.03
C THR A 727 -12.85 12.30 2.90
N TRP A 728 -11.58 12.70 3.07
CA TRP A 728 -11.17 14.09 3.03
C TRP A 728 -11.42 14.69 1.64
N ASP A 729 -12.00 15.88 1.64
CA ASP A 729 -12.07 16.76 0.49
C ASP A 729 -10.79 17.59 0.45
N THR A 730 -9.94 17.34 -0.54
CA THR A 730 -8.66 18.03 -0.73
C THR A 730 -8.69 19.06 -1.85
N SER A 731 -9.86 19.35 -2.43
CA SER A 731 -10.01 20.22 -3.61
C SER A 731 -9.49 21.65 -3.39
N ASN A 732 -9.41 22.14 -2.15
CA ASN A 732 -8.86 23.46 -1.83
C ASN A 732 -7.41 23.44 -1.33
N VAL A 733 -6.80 22.26 -1.21
CA VAL A 733 -5.44 22.14 -0.67
C VAL A 733 -4.41 22.49 -1.73
N THR A 734 -3.48 23.38 -1.38
CA THR A 734 -2.39 23.83 -2.26
C THR A 734 -1.00 23.47 -1.74
N GLU A 735 -0.86 23.19 -0.43
CA GLU A 735 0.39 22.81 0.24
C GLU A 735 0.27 21.40 0.85
N MET A 736 0.94 20.40 0.25
CA MET A 736 0.98 18.99 0.70
C MET A 736 2.39 18.38 0.77
N GLN A 737 3.42 19.16 0.47
CA GLN A 737 4.81 18.70 0.50
C GLN A 737 5.17 18.13 1.89
N LEU A 738 5.96 17.05 1.89
CA LEU A 738 6.39 16.30 3.07
C LEU A 738 5.27 15.73 3.97
N MET A 739 4.01 15.70 3.53
CA MET A 739 2.86 15.36 4.39
C MET A 739 3.01 14.03 5.13
N PHE A 740 3.55 12.99 4.49
CA PHE A 740 3.75 11.64 5.04
C PHE A 740 5.23 11.23 5.11
N GLN A 741 6.16 12.20 5.08
CA GLN A 741 7.58 11.86 5.21
C GLN A 741 7.82 11.10 6.53
N ASP A 742 8.54 9.99 6.50
CA ASP A 742 8.83 9.11 7.64
C ASP A 742 7.57 8.57 8.38
N ALA A 743 6.38 8.65 7.77
CA ALA A 743 5.19 7.95 8.26
C ALA A 743 5.29 6.46 7.87
N GLU A 744 6.19 5.74 8.54
CA GLU A 744 6.66 4.41 8.10
C GLU A 744 5.53 3.38 7.87
N SER A 745 4.45 3.49 8.65
CA SER A 745 3.31 2.56 8.59
C SER A 745 2.20 2.95 7.60
N PHE A 746 2.26 4.15 7.01
CA PHE A 746 1.20 4.69 6.18
C PHE A 746 1.02 3.89 4.89
N ASN A 747 -0.20 3.41 4.63
CA ASN A 747 -0.54 2.60 3.44
C ASN A 747 -2.05 2.70 3.07
N GLN A 748 -2.67 3.86 3.26
CA GLN A 748 -4.09 4.04 2.96
C GLN A 748 -4.36 4.15 1.45
N ASP A 749 -5.52 3.65 1.01
CA ASP A 749 -6.06 3.89 -0.33
C ASP A 749 -6.75 5.26 -0.38
N LEU A 750 -6.26 6.14 -1.25
CA LEU A 750 -6.72 7.53 -1.38
C LEU A 750 -7.63 7.74 -2.61
N THR A 751 -8.18 6.66 -3.20
CA THR A 751 -8.90 6.68 -4.49
C THR A 751 -10.36 6.21 -4.47
N ARG A 752 -11.03 6.19 -3.31
CA ARG A 752 -12.37 5.60 -3.18
C ARG A 752 -13.43 6.28 -4.09
N LYS A 753 -14.30 5.46 -4.70
CA LYS A 753 -15.25 5.82 -5.79
C LYS A 753 -16.19 7.01 -5.54
N ASP A 754 -16.48 7.34 -4.29
CA ASP A 754 -17.47 8.35 -3.90
C ASP A 754 -16.86 9.70 -3.47
N LYS A 755 -15.57 9.72 -3.10
CA LYS A 755 -14.80 10.92 -2.76
C LYS A 755 -13.32 10.66 -3.02
N ILE A 756 -12.85 11.07 -4.19
CA ILE A 756 -11.43 10.96 -4.59
C ILE A 756 -10.70 12.16 -4.01
N TRP A 757 -9.49 11.95 -3.46
CA TRP A 757 -8.59 13.07 -3.17
C TRP A 757 -8.35 13.86 -4.46
N ASP A 758 -8.77 15.12 -4.46
CA ASP A 758 -8.53 16.06 -5.55
C ASP A 758 -7.18 16.77 -5.32
N THR A 759 -6.22 16.52 -6.21
CA THR A 759 -4.88 17.11 -6.18
C THR A 759 -4.68 18.18 -7.26
N SER A 760 -5.73 18.58 -7.98
CA SER A 760 -5.65 19.50 -9.13
C SER A 760 -5.08 20.88 -8.81
N ASN A 761 -5.12 21.30 -7.55
CA ASN A 761 -4.56 22.57 -7.07
C ASN A 761 -3.16 22.44 -6.41
N VAL A 762 -2.59 21.24 -6.37
CA VAL A 762 -1.27 20.99 -5.77
C VAL A 762 -0.17 21.23 -6.80
N THR A 763 0.82 22.05 -6.44
CA THR A 763 1.95 22.39 -7.33
C THR A 763 3.29 21.80 -6.89
N ASP A 764 3.37 21.30 -5.66
CA ASP A 764 4.60 20.77 -5.05
C ASP A 764 4.28 19.50 -4.25
N MET A 765 4.86 18.37 -4.66
CA MET A 765 4.76 17.06 -4.02
C MET A 765 6.10 16.58 -3.44
N THR A 766 7.05 17.51 -3.25
CA THR A 766 8.40 17.21 -2.75
C THR A 766 8.34 16.37 -1.47
N MET A 767 9.04 15.23 -1.48
CA MET A 767 9.22 14.32 -0.35
C MET A 767 7.91 13.86 0.33
N MET A 768 6.76 13.90 -0.37
CA MET A 768 5.45 13.63 0.24
C MET A 768 5.37 12.27 0.93
N PHE A 769 6.01 11.24 0.38
CA PHE A 769 6.09 9.87 0.91
C PHE A 769 7.53 9.41 1.18
N ASP A 770 8.49 10.34 1.32
CA ASP A 770 9.88 9.98 1.62
C ASP A 770 9.96 9.20 2.94
N GLY A 771 10.52 8.00 2.97
CA GLY A 771 10.59 7.17 4.18
C GLY A 771 9.28 6.50 4.61
N ALA A 772 8.19 6.65 3.86
CA ALA A 772 6.93 5.92 4.09
C ALA A 772 7.08 4.45 3.65
N LYS A 773 7.85 3.66 4.42
CA LYS A 773 8.36 2.32 4.04
C LYS A 773 7.28 1.32 3.57
N LYS A 774 6.09 1.35 4.20
CA LYS A 774 4.97 0.45 3.84
C LYS A 774 4.06 0.99 2.73
N PHE A 775 4.26 2.23 2.28
CA PHE A 775 3.34 2.87 1.35
C PHE A 775 3.31 2.16 -0.01
N ASN A 776 2.12 1.68 -0.36
CA ASN A 776 1.75 1.08 -1.65
C ASN A 776 0.24 1.28 -1.89
N GLY A 777 -0.35 2.34 -1.32
CA GLY A 777 -1.76 2.69 -1.46
C GLY A 777 -2.06 3.24 -2.84
N ASN A 778 -3.28 3.00 -3.36
CA ASN A 778 -3.62 3.45 -4.70
C ASN A 778 -3.70 4.99 -4.76
N ILE A 779 -3.04 5.55 -5.78
CA ILE A 779 -2.98 6.99 -6.12
C ILE A 779 -3.10 7.23 -7.63
N SER A 780 -3.56 6.22 -8.38
CA SER A 780 -3.60 6.24 -9.86
C SER A 780 -4.47 7.36 -10.45
N ASN A 781 -5.44 7.86 -9.68
CA ASN A 781 -6.45 8.82 -10.12
C ASN A 781 -6.16 10.26 -9.71
N TRP A 782 -4.97 10.54 -9.17
CA TRP A 782 -4.57 11.91 -8.83
C TRP A 782 -4.40 12.77 -10.08
N ASP A 783 -4.92 13.99 -10.03
CA ASP A 783 -4.65 15.01 -11.04
C ASP A 783 -3.33 15.70 -10.70
N THR A 784 -2.31 15.45 -11.52
CA THR A 784 -0.95 15.99 -11.34
C THR A 784 -0.60 17.09 -12.33
N LEU A 785 -1.57 17.59 -13.12
CA LEU A 785 -1.31 18.53 -14.21
C LEU A 785 -0.58 19.80 -13.73
N GLU A 786 -0.95 20.35 -12.57
CA GLU A 786 -0.36 21.58 -12.03
C GLU A 786 0.94 21.35 -11.24
N VAL A 787 1.36 20.10 -11.04
CA VAL A 787 2.55 19.75 -10.25
C VAL A 787 3.82 20.12 -11.01
N LYS A 788 4.72 20.84 -10.33
CA LYS A 788 6.02 21.29 -10.88
C LYS A 788 7.22 20.59 -10.25
N ASN A 789 7.10 20.14 -9.01
CA ASN A 789 8.16 19.47 -8.26
C ASN A 789 7.68 18.13 -7.70
N MET A 790 8.36 17.04 -8.06
CA MET A 790 8.17 15.68 -7.55
C MET A 790 9.45 15.11 -6.91
N GLY A 791 10.42 15.99 -6.59
CA GLY A 791 11.70 15.64 -6.01
C GLY A 791 11.55 14.80 -4.76
N SER A 792 12.21 13.65 -4.74
CA SER A 792 12.23 12.70 -3.62
C SER A 792 10.85 12.21 -3.15
N MET A 793 9.79 12.35 -3.94
CA MET A 793 8.41 12.05 -3.53
C MET A 793 8.24 10.64 -2.92
N PHE A 794 8.89 9.62 -3.49
CA PHE A 794 8.87 8.23 -3.02
C PHE A 794 10.25 7.74 -2.58
N GLN A 795 11.14 8.65 -2.19
CA GLN A 795 12.46 8.26 -1.69
C GLN A 795 12.29 7.33 -0.48
N ASN A 796 13.02 6.22 -0.42
CA ASN A 796 12.93 5.19 0.63
C ASN A 796 11.52 4.63 0.89
N ALA A 797 10.54 4.81 0.00
CA ALA A 797 9.24 4.14 0.05
C ALA A 797 9.42 2.68 -0.41
N GLN A 798 9.99 1.85 0.46
CA GLN A 798 10.55 0.54 0.10
C GLN A 798 9.53 -0.41 -0.55
N SER A 799 8.25 -0.30 -0.17
CA SER A 799 7.16 -1.15 -0.68
C SER A 799 6.48 -0.62 -1.94
N PHE A 800 6.78 0.63 -2.33
CA PHE A 800 6.05 1.33 -3.39
C PHE A 800 6.25 0.65 -4.76
N ASN A 801 5.14 0.22 -5.36
CA ASN A 801 5.07 -0.37 -6.69
C ASN A 801 3.66 -0.19 -7.27
N VAL A 802 3.08 1.00 -7.10
CA VAL A 802 1.71 1.34 -7.55
C VAL A 802 1.75 1.83 -8.99
N ASP A 803 0.66 1.61 -9.73
CA ASP A 803 0.49 2.15 -11.07
C ASP A 803 0.19 3.66 -11.02
N ILE A 804 1.07 4.42 -11.67
CA ILE A 804 1.00 5.88 -11.80
C ILE A 804 1.08 6.31 -13.27
N SER A 805 0.86 5.39 -14.21
CA SER A 805 1.00 5.66 -15.65
C SER A 805 0.08 6.78 -16.14
N ASN A 806 -1.07 6.99 -15.48
CA ASN A 806 -2.07 7.98 -15.88
C ASN A 806 -1.77 9.41 -15.41
N TRP A 807 -0.73 9.62 -14.60
CA TRP A 807 -0.38 10.96 -14.13
C TRP A 807 0.09 11.83 -15.28
N ASN A 808 -0.36 13.09 -15.31
CA ASN A 808 0.14 14.10 -16.23
C ASN A 808 1.37 14.79 -15.63
N THR A 809 2.57 14.54 -16.17
CA THR A 809 3.82 15.12 -15.67
C THR A 809 4.36 16.26 -16.54
N SER A 810 3.57 16.77 -17.48
CA SER A 810 4.02 17.76 -18.48
C SER A 810 4.52 19.09 -17.89
N ASN A 811 4.11 19.47 -16.69
CA ASN A 811 4.59 20.69 -16.01
C ASN A 811 5.73 20.42 -15.00
N VAL A 812 6.12 19.16 -14.80
CA VAL A 812 7.16 18.79 -13.84
C VAL A 812 8.54 19.18 -14.37
N THR A 813 9.33 19.83 -13.51
CA THR A 813 10.69 20.31 -13.85
C THR A 813 11.79 19.61 -13.05
N ASP A 814 11.42 19.01 -11.91
CA ASP A 814 12.33 18.32 -10.97
C ASP A 814 11.76 16.94 -10.59
N MET A 815 12.51 15.89 -10.93
CA MET A 815 12.25 14.49 -10.54
C MET A 815 13.44 13.89 -9.78
N SER A 816 14.33 14.74 -9.24
CA SER A 816 15.53 14.31 -8.53
C SER A 816 15.18 13.37 -7.38
N SER A 817 15.87 12.23 -7.30
CA SER A 817 15.69 11.19 -6.27
C SER A 817 14.26 10.66 -6.06
N MET A 818 13.33 10.88 -7.02
CA MET A 818 11.90 10.55 -6.85
C MET A 818 11.64 9.11 -6.37
N PHE A 819 12.38 8.13 -6.89
CA PHE A 819 12.26 6.70 -6.54
C PHE A 819 13.52 6.15 -5.85
N LYS A 820 14.37 7.02 -5.31
CA LYS A 820 15.63 6.61 -4.68
C LYS A 820 15.35 5.67 -3.49
N GLY A 821 15.84 4.44 -3.52
CA GLY A 821 15.62 3.45 -2.45
C GLY A 821 14.23 2.82 -2.43
N ALA A 822 13.38 3.08 -3.43
CA ALA A 822 12.11 2.37 -3.65
C ALA A 822 12.39 0.95 -4.16
N ASN A 823 12.79 0.07 -3.24
CA ASN A 823 13.38 -1.24 -3.54
C ASN A 823 12.50 -2.19 -4.36
N LYS A 824 11.17 -2.01 -4.34
CA LYS A 824 10.20 -2.83 -5.10
C LYS A 824 9.70 -2.17 -6.38
N PHE A 825 10.06 -0.91 -6.64
CA PHE A 825 9.51 -0.17 -7.77
C PHE A 825 10.06 -0.72 -9.09
N ASN A 826 9.15 -1.26 -9.92
CA ASN A 826 9.44 -1.74 -11.27
C ASN A 826 8.21 -1.63 -12.19
N ARG A 827 7.31 -0.67 -11.92
CA ARG A 827 6.13 -0.46 -12.77
C ARG A 827 6.51 0.19 -14.09
N ASN A 828 5.86 -0.27 -15.15
CA ASN A 828 5.91 0.40 -16.44
C ASN A 828 5.11 1.71 -16.33
N ILE A 829 5.82 2.83 -16.50
CA ILE A 829 5.28 4.19 -16.53
C ILE A 829 5.48 4.84 -17.90
N ASN A 830 5.88 4.06 -18.90
CA ASN A 830 5.91 4.47 -20.29
C ASN A 830 4.49 4.38 -20.88
N THR A 831 3.89 5.53 -21.21
CA THR A 831 2.55 5.59 -21.80
C THR A 831 2.58 6.13 -23.21
N VAL A 832 1.76 5.52 -24.09
CA VAL A 832 1.61 5.93 -25.50
C VAL A 832 0.89 7.26 -25.70
N ASP A 833 0.15 7.73 -24.69
CA ASP A 833 -0.73 8.92 -24.79
C ASP A 833 -0.16 10.18 -24.09
N ASP A 834 1.16 10.30 -23.96
CA ASP A 834 1.85 11.49 -23.40
C ASP A 834 1.43 11.90 -21.95
N HIS A 835 0.80 11.02 -21.17
CA HIS A 835 0.49 11.31 -19.76
C HIS A 835 1.80 11.50 -18.97
N TRP A 836 2.72 10.52 -19.06
CA TRP A 836 4.03 10.63 -18.43
C TRP A 836 5.06 11.39 -19.27
N ASN A 837 4.84 12.70 -19.44
CA ASN A 837 5.66 13.59 -20.26
C ASN A 837 6.84 14.22 -19.49
N THR A 838 8.06 13.76 -19.76
CA THR A 838 9.30 14.27 -19.12
C THR A 838 9.94 15.47 -19.84
N SER A 839 9.32 16.04 -20.89
CA SER A 839 9.98 17.01 -21.78
C SER A 839 10.39 18.32 -21.09
N ASN A 840 9.76 18.69 -19.97
CA ASN A 840 10.10 19.87 -19.18
C ASN A 840 11.05 19.57 -18.00
N VAL A 841 11.40 18.31 -17.76
CA VAL A 841 12.28 17.91 -16.66
C VAL A 841 13.71 18.35 -16.94
N THR A 842 14.34 18.98 -15.93
CA THR A 842 15.71 19.50 -16.00
C THR A 842 16.68 18.78 -15.07
N ASP A 843 16.18 18.13 -14.02
CA ASP A 843 16.95 17.37 -13.03
C ASP A 843 16.34 15.96 -12.83
N MET A 844 17.15 14.93 -13.13
CA MET A 844 16.84 13.51 -12.88
C MET A 844 17.89 12.86 -11.98
N SER A 845 18.70 13.66 -11.27
CA SER A 845 19.78 13.18 -10.42
C SER A 845 19.25 12.23 -9.34
N GLY A 846 19.89 11.07 -9.20
CA GLY A 846 19.53 10.06 -8.20
C GLY A 846 18.15 9.42 -8.35
N MET A 847 17.38 9.69 -9.42
CA MET A 847 15.95 9.31 -9.52
C MET A 847 15.66 7.85 -9.17
N PHE A 848 16.51 6.91 -9.60
CA PHE A 848 16.40 5.47 -9.34
C PHE A 848 17.59 4.93 -8.51
N SER A 849 18.33 5.80 -7.82
CA SER A 849 19.45 5.38 -6.97
C SER A 849 18.95 4.38 -5.92
N ASN A 850 19.59 3.23 -5.79
CA ASN A 850 19.22 2.12 -4.90
C ASN A 850 17.83 1.51 -5.17
N ALA A 851 17.16 1.81 -6.30
CA ALA A 851 15.97 1.08 -6.74
C ALA A 851 16.38 -0.30 -7.30
N ARG A 852 16.67 -1.24 -6.40
CA ARG A 852 17.45 -2.46 -6.69
C ARG A 852 16.89 -3.33 -7.83
N VAL A 853 15.57 -3.40 -7.96
CA VAL A 853 14.86 -4.24 -8.94
C VAL A 853 14.44 -3.48 -10.20
N PHE A 854 14.66 -2.16 -10.25
CA PHE A 854 14.16 -1.32 -11.33
C PHE A 854 14.81 -1.68 -12.68
N ASN A 855 13.97 -2.01 -13.65
CA ASN A 855 14.31 -2.31 -15.03
C ASN A 855 13.09 -2.08 -15.97
N ALA A 856 12.15 -1.24 -15.55
CA ALA A 856 10.95 -0.95 -16.33
C ALA A 856 11.27 -0.17 -17.61
N ASP A 857 10.37 -0.23 -18.58
CA ASP A 857 10.51 0.50 -19.83
C ASP A 857 10.40 2.02 -19.60
N ILE A 858 11.40 2.75 -20.11
CA ILE A 858 11.54 4.21 -20.08
C ILE A 858 12.04 4.76 -21.42
N THR A 859 11.84 3.98 -22.49
CA THR A 859 12.42 4.24 -23.82
C THR A 859 11.91 5.54 -24.44
N ASN A 860 10.64 5.91 -24.19
CA ASN A 860 10.00 7.08 -24.81
C ASN A 860 10.19 8.39 -24.04
N TRP A 861 10.97 8.39 -22.95
CA TRP A 861 11.19 9.60 -22.18
C TRP A 861 11.95 10.66 -23.00
N ASN A 862 11.43 11.88 -22.99
CA ASN A 862 12.11 13.03 -23.58
C ASN A 862 13.07 13.64 -22.55
N THR A 863 14.38 13.41 -22.72
CA THR A 863 15.43 13.93 -21.84
C THR A 863 16.12 15.19 -22.37
N SER A 864 15.61 15.80 -23.45
CA SER A 864 16.31 16.89 -24.17
C SER A 864 16.53 18.17 -23.37
N ASN A 865 15.81 18.35 -22.25
CA ASN A 865 15.97 19.46 -21.32
C ASN A 865 16.75 19.10 -20.05
N VAL A 866 17.11 17.83 -19.84
CA VAL A 866 17.81 17.36 -18.65
C VAL A 866 19.25 17.87 -18.65
N THR A 867 19.69 18.40 -17.51
CA THR A 867 21.04 18.95 -17.31
C THR A 867 21.88 18.18 -16.29
N ASP A 868 21.25 17.46 -15.37
CA ASP A 868 21.90 16.59 -14.37
C ASP A 868 21.27 15.18 -14.36
N MET A 869 22.11 14.17 -14.57
CA MET A 869 21.78 12.74 -14.49
C MET A 869 22.68 12.00 -13.48
N SER A 870 23.36 12.73 -12.60
CA SER A 870 24.28 12.15 -11.64
C SER A 870 23.57 11.15 -10.73
N SER A 871 24.22 10.00 -10.51
CA SER A 871 23.71 8.90 -9.67
C SER A 871 22.33 8.35 -10.06
N MET A 872 21.80 8.66 -11.25
CA MET A 872 20.41 8.33 -11.63
C MET A 872 20.07 6.85 -11.43
N PHE A 873 20.98 5.93 -11.75
CA PHE A 873 20.83 4.48 -11.57
C PHE A 873 21.85 3.89 -10.60
N GLU A 874 22.45 4.70 -9.72
CA GLU A 874 23.45 4.21 -8.77
C GLU A 874 22.86 3.06 -7.92
N ASN A 875 23.50 1.89 -7.92
CA ASN A 875 23.07 0.67 -7.22
C ASN A 875 21.68 0.12 -7.64
N ALA A 876 21.14 0.53 -8.79
CA ALA A 876 19.99 -0.12 -9.43
C ALA A 876 20.46 -1.45 -10.07
N LYS A 877 20.64 -2.47 -9.23
CA LYS A 877 21.35 -3.71 -9.59
C LYS A 877 20.77 -4.45 -10.80
N ALA A 878 19.46 -4.38 -11.00
CA ALA A 878 18.75 -5.04 -12.11
C ALA A 878 18.76 -4.23 -13.41
N PHE A 879 19.15 -2.95 -13.38
CA PHE A 879 18.96 -2.03 -14.48
C PHE A 879 19.75 -2.41 -15.75
N ASN A 880 19.02 -2.57 -16.86
CA ASN A 880 19.51 -2.82 -18.21
C ASN A 880 18.45 -2.42 -19.29
N ALA A 881 17.53 -1.52 -18.93
CA ALA A 881 16.45 -1.05 -19.79
C ALA A 881 17.00 -0.32 -21.02
N ASP A 882 16.19 -0.20 -22.07
CA ASP A 882 16.58 0.54 -23.26
C ASP A 882 16.47 2.05 -23.01
N ILE A 883 17.56 2.75 -23.30
CA ILE A 883 17.72 4.19 -23.15
C ILE A 883 18.39 4.79 -24.40
N THR A 884 18.47 4.03 -25.50
CA THR A 884 19.15 4.41 -26.75
C THR A 884 18.64 5.72 -27.37
N ASN A 885 17.35 6.03 -27.20
CA ASN A 885 16.70 7.22 -27.75
C ASN A 885 16.86 8.49 -26.90
N TRP A 886 17.47 8.40 -25.73
CA TRP A 886 17.61 9.56 -24.84
C TRP A 886 18.53 10.62 -25.43
N ASN A 887 18.07 11.87 -25.46
CA ASN A 887 18.86 13.03 -25.86
C ASN A 887 19.63 13.56 -24.65
N THR A 888 20.95 13.35 -24.60
CA THR A 888 21.81 13.81 -23.49
C THR A 888 22.55 15.12 -23.79
N SER A 889 22.21 15.81 -24.89
CA SER A 889 23.01 16.95 -25.40
C SER A 889 23.11 18.14 -24.44
N LYS A 890 22.21 18.29 -23.46
CA LYS A 890 22.28 19.34 -22.43
C LYS A 890 22.87 18.88 -21.09
N VAL A 891 23.13 17.58 -20.94
CA VAL A 891 23.63 17.02 -19.69
C VAL A 891 25.07 17.48 -19.45
N THR A 892 25.33 17.98 -18.24
CA THR A 892 26.66 18.46 -17.83
C THR A 892 27.31 17.58 -16.76
N ASN A 893 26.51 16.79 -16.03
CA ASN A 893 26.94 15.92 -14.94
C ASN A 893 26.37 14.50 -15.11
N MET A 894 27.25 13.51 -15.26
CA MET A 894 26.93 12.07 -15.33
C MET A 894 27.66 11.26 -14.25
N SER A 895 28.17 11.94 -13.20
CA SER A 895 28.92 11.27 -12.14
C SER A 895 28.07 10.18 -11.48
N SER A 896 28.68 9.00 -11.27
CA SER A 896 28.05 7.82 -10.65
C SER A 896 26.75 7.32 -11.30
N MET A 897 26.40 7.76 -12.52
CA MET A 897 25.09 7.46 -13.15
C MET A 897 24.76 5.96 -13.18
N PHE A 898 25.74 5.10 -13.48
CA PHE A 898 25.62 3.63 -13.54
C PHE A 898 26.50 2.92 -12.51
N LYS A 899 26.88 3.60 -11.43
CA LYS A 899 27.68 2.99 -10.37
C LYS A 899 26.93 1.79 -9.77
N GLY A 900 27.54 0.61 -9.70
CA GLY A 900 26.95 -0.59 -9.08
C GLY A 900 25.79 -1.24 -9.84
N THR A 901 25.55 -0.88 -11.11
CA THR A 901 24.53 -1.52 -11.95
C THR A 901 25.05 -2.86 -12.49
N ASN A 902 24.89 -3.92 -11.69
CA ASN A 902 25.50 -5.23 -11.95
C ASN A 902 25.07 -5.91 -13.26
N LYS A 903 23.94 -5.50 -13.87
CA LYS A 903 23.42 -6.06 -15.13
C LYS A 903 23.59 -5.13 -16.34
N PHE A 904 24.01 -3.89 -16.13
CA PHE A 904 24.01 -2.88 -17.20
C PHE A 904 25.10 -3.18 -18.23
N ASN A 905 24.68 -3.49 -19.47
CA ASN A 905 25.57 -3.69 -20.60
C ASN A 905 24.89 -3.29 -21.93
N ARG A 906 23.90 -2.40 -21.87
CA ARG A 906 23.15 -1.92 -23.03
C ARG A 906 24.05 -1.12 -23.96
N ASN A 907 24.00 -1.41 -25.27
CA ASN A 907 24.64 -0.56 -26.25
C ASN A 907 23.89 0.77 -26.35
N ILE A 908 24.55 1.85 -25.94
CA ILE A 908 24.04 3.23 -25.98
C ILE A 908 24.75 4.07 -27.04
N ASN A 909 25.60 3.45 -27.88
CA ASN A 909 26.20 4.06 -29.04
C ASN A 909 25.22 3.97 -30.23
N THR A 910 24.44 5.03 -30.48
CA THR A 910 23.43 5.08 -31.55
C THR A 910 23.90 5.88 -32.76
N VAL A 911 23.44 5.49 -33.95
CA VAL A 911 23.81 6.10 -35.24
C VAL A 911 23.42 7.58 -35.38
N ASP A 912 22.40 8.02 -34.63
CA ASP A 912 21.87 9.39 -34.67
C ASP A 912 22.40 10.28 -33.53
N ASN A 913 23.37 9.79 -32.75
CA ASN A 913 24.05 10.54 -31.68
C ASN A 913 23.07 11.14 -30.64
N HIS A 914 22.02 10.40 -30.29
CA HIS A 914 21.12 10.78 -29.20
C HIS A 914 21.88 10.90 -27.86
N TRP A 915 22.82 9.98 -27.62
CA TRP A 915 23.79 9.99 -26.51
C TRP A 915 24.98 10.94 -26.75
N ASN A 916 24.69 12.23 -26.88
CA ASN A 916 25.68 13.28 -27.03
C ASN A 916 26.29 13.70 -25.68
N THR A 917 27.57 13.41 -25.45
CA THR A 917 28.32 13.73 -24.22
C THR A 917 29.15 15.02 -24.31
N SER A 918 29.06 15.79 -25.39
CA SER A 918 29.94 16.95 -25.66
C SER A 918 29.82 18.13 -24.67
N ASN A 919 28.76 18.14 -23.85
CA ASN A 919 28.57 19.12 -22.77
C ASN A 919 28.91 18.58 -21.37
N VAL A 920 29.22 17.30 -21.24
CA VAL A 920 29.54 16.66 -19.96
C VAL A 920 30.90 17.15 -19.46
N THR A 921 30.94 17.55 -18.19
CA THR A 921 32.17 18.00 -17.51
C THR A 921 32.63 17.04 -16.41
N ASN A 922 31.72 16.22 -15.87
CA ASN A 922 32.00 15.27 -14.79
C ASN A 922 31.48 13.87 -15.13
N MET A 923 32.39 12.89 -15.20
CA MET A 923 32.11 11.45 -15.39
C MET A 923 32.66 10.60 -14.24
N SER A 924 32.99 11.21 -13.10
CA SER A 924 33.55 10.50 -11.95
C SER A 924 32.64 9.35 -11.49
N GLY A 925 33.20 8.17 -11.30
CA GLY A 925 32.49 6.98 -10.84
C GLY A 925 31.38 6.48 -11.76
N MET A 926 31.24 6.98 -13.00
CA MET A 926 30.07 6.72 -13.85
C MET A 926 29.72 5.23 -13.98
N PHE A 927 30.72 4.35 -14.10
CA PHE A 927 30.56 2.89 -14.16
C PHE A 927 31.23 2.17 -12.99
N GLU A 928 31.51 2.85 -11.87
CA GLU A 928 32.18 2.22 -10.72
C GLU A 928 31.39 0.97 -10.27
N ASN A 929 32.03 -0.20 -10.23
CA ASN A 929 31.44 -1.50 -9.90
C ASN A 929 30.30 -1.96 -10.83
N ALA A 930 30.16 -1.41 -12.04
CA ALA A 930 29.29 -1.98 -13.10
C ALA A 930 29.97 -3.22 -13.71
N ARG A 931 29.94 -4.34 -12.98
CA ARG A 931 30.82 -5.51 -13.20
C ARG A 931 30.79 -6.11 -14.60
N VAL A 932 29.63 -6.09 -15.26
CA VAL A 932 29.42 -6.68 -16.60
C VAL A 932 29.51 -5.66 -17.73
N PHE A 933 29.70 -4.37 -17.41
CA PHE A 933 29.69 -3.30 -18.39
C PHE A 933 30.86 -3.45 -19.36
N ASN A 934 30.53 -3.60 -20.64
CA ASN A 934 31.45 -3.68 -21.76
C ASN A 934 30.73 -3.21 -23.03
N ALA A 935 29.85 -2.20 -22.95
CA ALA A 935 29.12 -1.67 -24.09
C ALA A 935 30.01 -0.69 -24.89
N ASP A 936 29.72 -0.52 -26.18
CA ASP A 936 30.46 0.43 -27.02
C ASP A 936 30.16 1.87 -26.60
N ILE A 937 31.22 2.66 -26.42
CA ILE A 937 31.20 4.08 -26.03
C ILE A 937 32.16 4.92 -26.88
N THR A 938 32.60 4.40 -28.02
CA THR A 938 33.62 5.00 -28.88
C THR A 938 33.24 6.40 -29.39
N ASN A 939 31.96 6.67 -29.62
CA ASN A 939 31.49 7.95 -30.16
C ASN A 939 31.31 9.07 -29.10
N TRP A 940 31.68 8.83 -27.84
CA TRP A 940 31.52 9.83 -26.79
C TRP A 940 32.55 10.95 -26.87
N ASN A 941 32.04 12.19 -26.91
CA ASN A 941 32.87 13.39 -26.90
C ASN A 941 33.24 13.78 -25.47
N THR A 942 34.46 13.46 -25.05
CA THR A 942 34.97 13.76 -23.71
C THR A 942 35.75 15.07 -23.60
N SER A 943 35.78 15.90 -24.65
CA SER A 943 36.63 17.12 -24.74
C SER A 943 36.34 18.24 -23.73
N LYS A 944 35.24 18.14 -22.96
CA LYS A 944 34.91 19.06 -21.86
C LYS A 944 35.04 18.41 -20.46
N VAL A 945 35.28 17.10 -20.40
CA VAL A 945 35.39 16.37 -19.14
C VAL A 945 36.68 16.80 -18.42
N THR A 946 36.54 17.15 -17.14
CA THR A 946 37.66 17.51 -16.26
C THR A 946 37.91 16.45 -15.18
N ASN A 947 36.91 15.63 -14.84
CA ASN A 947 37.00 14.59 -13.82
C ASN A 947 36.54 13.22 -14.34
N MET A 948 37.46 12.25 -14.34
CA MET A 948 37.23 10.83 -14.69
C MET A 948 37.62 9.89 -13.53
N SER A 949 37.76 10.41 -12.32
CA SER A 949 38.10 9.59 -11.14
C SER A 949 37.14 8.42 -10.97
N SER A 950 37.67 7.22 -10.74
CA SER A 950 36.94 5.97 -10.54
C SER A 950 35.96 5.57 -11.65
N MET A 951 36.03 6.18 -12.85
CA MET A 951 35.01 5.99 -13.90
C MET A 951 34.76 4.52 -14.24
N PHE A 952 35.81 3.70 -14.31
CA PHE A 952 35.77 2.26 -14.59
C PHE A 952 36.32 1.42 -13.43
N LYS A 953 36.30 1.95 -12.21
CA LYS A 953 36.77 1.21 -11.05
C LYS A 953 35.89 -0.04 -10.83
N GLY A 954 36.47 -1.23 -10.79
CA GLY A 954 35.74 -2.49 -10.57
C GLY A 954 34.82 -2.91 -11.72
N THR A 955 35.01 -2.39 -12.95
CA THR A 955 34.31 -2.87 -14.14
C THR A 955 35.00 -4.12 -14.70
N ASN A 956 34.81 -5.26 -14.02
CA ASN A 956 35.55 -6.49 -14.30
C ASN A 956 35.56 -6.96 -15.76
N SER A 957 34.51 -6.66 -16.53
CA SER A 957 34.35 -7.10 -17.93
C SER A 957 34.76 -6.04 -18.97
N PHE A 958 35.10 -4.82 -18.54
CA PHE A 958 35.35 -3.70 -19.45
C PHE A 958 36.69 -3.87 -20.18
N ASN A 959 36.63 -4.00 -21.50
CA ASN A 959 37.79 -4.07 -22.38
C ASN A 959 37.51 -3.45 -23.77
N LYS A 960 36.62 -2.46 -23.83
CA LYS A 960 36.34 -1.79 -25.10
C LYS A 960 37.49 -0.89 -25.51
N ASP A 961 37.78 -0.93 -26.81
CA ASP A 961 38.71 0.00 -27.42
C ASP A 961 38.07 1.38 -27.43
N ILE A 962 38.63 2.30 -26.66
CA ILE A 962 38.21 3.69 -26.55
C ILE A 962 39.18 4.64 -27.28
N ASN A 963 40.08 4.08 -28.11
CA ASN A 963 40.96 4.83 -28.99
C ASN A 963 40.27 5.06 -30.34
N THR A 964 39.72 6.26 -30.55
CA THR A 964 38.82 6.50 -31.68
C THR A 964 39.43 7.46 -32.71
N VAL A 965 39.10 7.21 -33.99
CA VAL A 965 39.56 8.02 -35.10
C VAL A 965 38.84 9.38 -35.05
N GLY A 966 39.58 10.49 -34.97
CA GLY A 966 39.02 11.85 -35.06
C GLY A 966 38.84 12.62 -33.74
N ASP A 967 39.62 12.32 -32.69
CA ASP A 967 39.67 13.06 -31.41
C ASP A 967 38.34 13.14 -30.62
N VAL A 968 37.44 12.17 -30.79
CA VAL A 968 36.16 12.18 -30.06
C VAL A 968 36.39 11.85 -28.58
N TRP A 969 37.19 10.81 -28.28
CA TRP A 969 37.63 10.49 -26.92
C TRP A 969 38.85 11.34 -26.50
N ASN A 970 38.62 12.62 -26.20
CA ASN A 970 39.65 13.61 -25.89
C ASN A 970 39.77 13.90 -24.39
N VAL A 971 40.85 13.42 -23.77
CA VAL A 971 41.16 13.61 -22.33
C VAL A 971 42.01 14.86 -22.02
N SER A 972 42.28 15.75 -22.99
CA SER A 972 43.21 16.89 -22.83
C SER A 972 42.82 17.92 -21.76
N LYS A 973 41.57 17.90 -21.27
CA LYS A 973 41.10 18.74 -20.16
C LYS A 973 40.95 18.00 -18.84
N VAL A 974 41.16 16.69 -18.82
CA VAL A 974 41.03 15.88 -17.61
C VAL A 974 42.15 16.25 -16.65
N THR A 975 41.78 16.60 -15.42
CA THR A 975 42.72 16.94 -14.33
C THR A 975 42.82 15.84 -13.28
N ASP A 976 41.83 14.94 -13.20
CA ASP A 976 41.72 13.89 -12.20
C ASP A 976 41.39 12.53 -12.86
N MET A 977 42.33 11.57 -12.73
CA MET A 977 42.21 10.18 -13.18
C MET A 977 42.38 9.18 -12.02
N LYS A 978 42.20 9.64 -10.78
CA LYS A 978 42.32 8.79 -9.58
C LYS A 978 41.46 7.53 -9.72
N GLU A 979 42.05 6.35 -9.48
CA GLU A 979 41.39 5.04 -9.47
C GLU A 979 40.60 4.69 -10.76
N MET A 980 40.84 5.38 -11.89
CA MET A 980 39.97 5.28 -13.08
C MET A 980 39.75 3.84 -13.56
N PHE A 981 40.78 2.99 -13.54
CA PHE A 981 40.74 1.57 -13.92
C PHE A 981 41.12 0.63 -12.77
N LYS A 982 41.01 1.09 -11.52
CA LYS A 982 41.28 0.24 -10.36
C LYS A 982 40.37 -0.99 -10.37
N ASP A 983 40.91 -2.19 -10.18
CA ASP A 983 40.19 -3.47 -10.25
C ASP A 983 39.49 -3.76 -11.61
N ALA A 984 39.80 -3.03 -12.68
CA ALA A 984 39.30 -3.30 -14.03
C ALA A 984 40.03 -4.52 -14.64
N SER A 985 39.73 -5.72 -14.13
CA SER A 985 40.53 -6.94 -14.33
C SER A 985 40.68 -7.39 -15.78
N ALA A 986 39.76 -7.00 -16.68
CA ALA A 986 39.80 -7.35 -18.10
C ALA A 986 40.31 -6.22 -19.01
N PHE A 987 40.67 -5.06 -18.46
CA PHE A 987 41.02 -3.91 -19.27
C PHE A 987 42.45 -4.04 -19.85
N ASP A 988 42.55 -4.05 -21.18
CA ASP A 988 43.78 -3.97 -21.96
C ASP A 988 43.56 -3.14 -23.25
N GLY A 989 42.72 -2.11 -23.17
CA GLY A 989 42.42 -1.19 -24.28
C GLY A 989 43.58 -0.22 -24.55
N ASP A 990 43.82 0.13 -25.83
CA ASP A 990 44.88 1.07 -26.20
C ASP A 990 44.53 2.50 -25.76
N ILE A 991 45.43 3.11 -25.00
CA ILE A 991 45.31 4.49 -24.48
C ILE A 991 46.61 5.27 -24.66
N SER A 992 47.48 4.79 -25.56
CA SER A 992 48.81 5.36 -25.82
C SER A 992 48.76 6.80 -26.32
N ASN A 993 47.71 7.17 -27.06
CA ASN A 993 47.53 8.49 -27.69
C ASN A 993 46.91 9.56 -26.78
N TRP A 994 46.62 9.25 -25.51
CA TRP A 994 45.97 10.19 -24.61
C TRP A 994 46.85 11.40 -24.29
N ASN A 995 46.29 12.61 -24.42
CA ASN A 995 46.92 13.83 -23.96
C ASN A 995 46.70 14.02 -22.45
N THR A 996 47.66 13.58 -21.64
CA THR A 996 47.61 13.64 -20.18
C THR A 996 48.21 14.92 -19.58
N SER A 997 48.59 15.91 -20.41
CA SER A 997 49.32 17.12 -19.97
C SER A 997 48.60 17.97 -18.92
N LYS A 998 47.29 17.78 -18.69
CA LYS A 998 46.53 18.49 -17.64
C LYS A 998 46.25 17.64 -16.41
N VAL A 999 46.58 16.36 -16.42
CA VAL A 999 46.33 15.44 -15.30
C VAL A 999 47.21 15.84 -14.13
N THR A 1000 46.60 15.95 -12.95
CA THR A 1000 47.29 16.31 -11.70
C THR A 1000 47.36 15.15 -10.70
N THR A 1001 46.52 14.13 -10.85
CA THR A 1001 46.55 12.92 -10.02
C THR A 1001 46.23 11.67 -10.84
N MET A 1002 47.01 10.62 -10.60
CA MET A 1002 46.85 9.27 -11.16
C MET A 1002 46.88 8.22 -10.02
N GLU A 1003 46.56 8.63 -8.78
CA GLU A 1003 46.51 7.77 -7.61
C GLU A 1003 45.66 6.51 -7.90
N GLY A 1004 46.26 5.33 -7.78
CA GLY A 1004 45.59 4.05 -7.97
C GLY A 1004 45.00 3.80 -9.35
N MET A 1005 45.38 4.57 -10.39
CA MET A 1005 44.72 4.54 -11.71
C MET A 1005 44.57 3.13 -12.29
N PHE A 1006 45.58 2.26 -12.13
CA PHE A 1006 45.60 0.87 -12.58
C PHE A 1006 45.83 -0.12 -11.43
N GLU A 1007 45.52 0.25 -10.18
CA GLU A 1007 45.64 -0.67 -9.05
C GLU A 1007 44.80 -1.94 -9.33
N ALA A 1008 45.43 -3.12 -9.31
CA ALA A 1008 44.80 -4.41 -9.59
C ALA A 1008 44.16 -4.57 -11.00
N ALA A 1009 44.52 -3.72 -11.98
CA ALA A 1009 44.22 -3.95 -13.39
C ALA A 1009 45.10 -5.09 -13.94
N ALA A 1010 44.73 -6.33 -13.60
CA ALA A 1010 45.63 -7.49 -13.62
C ALA A 1010 46.29 -7.79 -14.97
N ILE A 1011 45.59 -7.53 -16.08
CA ILE A 1011 46.07 -7.87 -17.43
C ILE A 1011 46.56 -6.67 -18.24
N PHE A 1012 46.38 -5.45 -17.75
CA PHE A 1012 46.72 -4.23 -18.50
C PHE A 1012 48.21 -4.19 -18.80
N ASN A 1013 48.60 -4.10 -20.08
CA ASN A 1013 50.00 -4.00 -20.47
C ASN A 1013 50.25 -3.15 -21.73
N ARG A 1014 49.43 -2.12 -21.97
CA ARG A 1014 49.60 -1.22 -23.12
C ARG A 1014 50.69 -0.18 -22.89
N ASN A 1015 51.40 0.15 -23.97
CA ASN A 1015 52.47 1.12 -23.95
C ASN A 1015 51.93 2.55 -23.72
N ILE A 1016 52.29 3.13 -22.58
CA ILE A 1016 51.93 4.50 -22.15
C ILE A 1016 53.16 5.39 -21.92
N SER A 1017 54.32 5.01 -22.47
CA SER A 1017 55.59 5.73 -22.29
C SER A 1017 55.55 7.15 -22.88
N GLY A 1018 54.60 7.43 -23.80
CA GLY A 1018 54.41 8.72 -24.46
C GLY A 1018 53.57 9.75 -23.69
N TRP A 1019 53.04 9.40 -22.52
CA TRP A 1019 52.24 10.32 -21.71
C TRP A 1019 53.04 11.51 -21.16
N ASP A 1020 52.40 12.68 -21.10
CA ASP A 1020 52.96 13.87 -20.43
C ASP A 1020 52.56 13.87 -18.95
N THR A 1021 53.51 13.52 -18.10
CA THR A 1021 53.31 13.42 -16.64
C THR A 1021 53.79 14.63 -15.85
N LEU A 1022 54.25 15.71 -16.52
CA LEU A 1022 54.88 16.85 -15.84
C LEU A 1022 53.98 17.48 -14.78
N ASN A 1023 52.66 17.51 -14.99
CA ASN A 1023 51.73 18.13 -14.05
C ASN A 1023 51.19 17.18 -12.97
N VAL A 1024 51.54 15.89 -13.02
CA VAL A 1024 51.09 14.89 -12.06
C VAL A 1024 51.80 15.08 -10.72
N LYS A 1025 51.02 15.11 -9.64
CA LYS A 1025 51.46 15.35 -8.27
C LYS A 1025 51.41 14.11 -7.40
N ASN A 1026 50.44 13.22 -7.65
CA ASN A 1026 50.21 12.00 -6.88
C ASN A 1026 50.09 10.80 -7.83
N MET A 1027 50.94 9.79 -7.60
CA MET A 1027 50.98 8.50 -8.29
C MET A 1027 50.92 7.32 -7.30
N THR A 1028 50.44 7.54 -6.07
CA THR A 1028 50.33 6.49 -5.05
C THR A 1028 49.56 5.30 -5.58
N SER A 1029 50.15 4.11 -5.43
CA SER A 1029 49.58 2.83 -5.85
C SER A 1029 49.16 2.73 -7.33
N MET A 1030 49.68 3.59 -8.22
CA MET A 1030 49.25 3.67 -9.63
C MET A 1030 49.18 2.31 -10.33
N PHE A 1031 50.17 1.43 -10.13
CA PHE A 1031 50.24 0.07 -10.70
C PHE A 1031 50.25 -1.03 -9.65
N ARG A 1032 49.85 -0.74 -8.41
CA ARG A 1032 49.87 -1.73 -7.33
C ARG A 1032 49.04 -2.95 -7.73
N TYR A 1033 49.60 -4.17 -7.66
CA TYR A 1033 48.98 -5.42 -8.13
C TYR A 1033 48.64 -5.50 -9.65
N ALA A 1034 49.14 -4.60 -10.49
CA ALA A 1034 49.00 -4.69 -11.95
C ALA A 1034 50.00 -5.73 -12.51
N LYS A 1035 49.66 -7.01 -12.35
CA LYS A 1035 50.59 -8.15 -12.53
C LYS A 1035 51.21 -8.26 -13.92
N ALA A 1036 50.47 -7.90 -14.97
CA ALA A 1036 50.96 -7.97 -16.35
C ALA A 1036 51.78 -6.73 -16.78
N PHE A 1037 51.65 -5.61 -16.07
CA PHE A 1037 52.16 -4.33 -16.54
C PHE A 1037 53.69 -4.23 -16.40
N ASN A 1038 54.41 -4.21 -17.53
CA ASN A 1038 55.88 -4.21 -17.57
C ASN A 1038 56.47 -3.27 -18.63
N GLN A 1039 55.78 -2.18 -18.98
CA GLN A 1039 56.22 -1.22 -20.00
C GLN A 1039 57.36 -0.32 -19.51
N ASP A 1040 58.14 0.27 -20.42
CA ASP A 1040 59.25 1.19 -20.08
C ASP A 1040 58.71 2.62 -19.85
N LEU A 1041 58.87 3.14 -18.61
CA LEU A 1041 58.38 4.45 -18.20
C LEU A 1041 59.51 5.48 -17.94
N LYS A 1042 60.77 5.18 -18.29
CA LYS A 1042 61.90 6.09 -18.03
C LYS A 1042 61.76 7.48 -18.66
N SER A 1043 60.94 7.60 -19.71
CA SER A 1043 60.70 8.86 -20.42
C SER A 1043 59.76 9.82 -19.69
N TRP A 1044 59.05 9.37 -18.65
CA TRP A 1044 58.13 10.21 -17.91
C TRP A 1044 58.86 11.30 -17.12
N ASN A 1045 58.37 12.54 -17.22
CA ASN A 1045 58.80 13.63 -16.34
C ASN A 1045 57.99 13.58 -15.04
N VAL A 1046 58.65 13.24 -13.93
CA VAL A 1046 58.02 13.09 -12.61
C VAL A 1046 58.54 14.12 -11.59
N ASP A 1047 59.11 15.24 -12.06
CA ASP A 1047 59.72 16.27 -11.20
C ASP A 1047 58.74 16.89 -10.19
N ASN A 1048 57.44 16.94 -10.54
CA ASN A 1048 56.38 17.52 -9.72
C ASN A 1048 55.56 16.50 -8.92
N VAL A 1049 55.84 15.20 -9.08
CA VAL A 1049 55.26 14.19 -8.18
C VAL A 1049 55.77 14.50 -6.77
N TYR A 1050 55.00 14.27 -5.71
CA TYR A 1050 55.50 14.31 -4.32
C TYR A 1050 54.98 13.12 -3.48
N ASP A 1051 54.11 12.29 -4.06
CA ASP A 1051 53.65 11.05 -3.46
C ASP A 1051 53.56 9.94 -4.50
N CYS A 1052 54.35 8.88 -4.31
CA CYS A 1052 54.42 7.70 -5.16
C CYS A 1052 54.40 6.40 -4.34
N TYR A 1053 53.85 6.45 -3.12
CA TYR A 1053 53.82 5.31 -2.22
C TYR A 1053 53.19 4.07 -2.87
N ASN A 1054 53.87 2.92 -2.80
CA ASN A 1054 53.45 1.66 -3.44
C ASN A 1054 53.20 1.73 -4.96
N PHE A 1055 53.82 2.67 -5.68
CA PHE A 1055 53.63 2.88 -7.13
C PHE A 1055 53.56 1.58 -7.95
N SER A 1056 54.50 0.65 -7.73
CA SER A 1056 54.62 -0.62 -8.46
C SER A 1056 54.57 -1.86 -7.57
N PHE A 1057 54.04 -1.76 -6.35
CA PHE A 1057 54.03 -2.91 -5.42
C PHE A 1057 53.26 -4.10 -6.01
N GLU A 1058 53.93 -5.25 -6.12
CA GLU A 1058 53.39 -6.47 -6.76
C GLU A 1058 52.87 -6.29 -8.19
N SER A 1059 53.47 -5.36 -8.96
CA SER A 1059 53.25 -5.22 -10.40
C SER A 1059 54.30 -5.99 -11.22
N GLY A 1060 54.15 -5.99 -12.55
CA GLY A 1060 55.15 -6.52 -13.48
C GLY A 1060 56.35 -5.60 -13.76
N LEU A 1061 56.39 -4.39 -13.17
CA LEU A 1061 57.46 -3.42 -13.39
C LEU A 1061 58.75 -3.86 -12.68
N THR A 1062 59.86 -3.77 -13.39
CA THR A 1062 61.19 -3.94 -12.82
C THR A 1062 61.84 -2.58 -12.54
N GLU A 1063 62.94 -2.54 -11.78
CA GLU A 1063 63.72 -1.32 -11.57
C GLU A 1063 64.17 -0.68 -12.89
N GLU A 1064 64.41 -1.48 -13.94
CA GLU A 1064 64.79 -1.01 -15.26
C GLU A 1064 63.63 -0.39 -16.05
N ASN A 1065 62.43 -0.33 -15.50
CA ASN A 1065 61.25 0.21 -16.18
C ASN A 1065 60.68 1.44 -15.47
N LEU A 1066 61.17 1.76 -14.27
CA LEU A 1066 60.62 2.82 -13.44
C LEU A 1066 61.04 4.22 -13.93
N PRO A 1067 60.16 5.24 -13.76
CA PRO A 1067 60.57 6.63 -13.92
C PRO A 1067 61.52 7.05 -12.79
N ASN A 1068 62.32 8.08 -13.03
CA ASN A 1068 63.26 8.59 -12.04
C ASN A 1068 62.56 9.55 -11.05
N PHE A 1069 61.90 8.99 -10.04
CA PHE A 1069 61.24 9.79 -9.00
C PHE A 1069 62.24 10.67 -8.23
N PRO A 1070 61.86 11.91 -7.86
CA PRO A 1070 62.70 12.74 -7.00
C PRO A 1070 62.91 12.07 -5.64
N GLU A 1071 64.13 12.18 -5.09
CA GLU A 1071 64.43 11.70 -3.73
C GLU A 1071 63.70 12.58 -2.69
N TRP A 1072 62.81 11.99 -1.88
CA TRP A 1072 62.12 12.66 -0.74
C TRP A 1072 62.43 12.02 0.60
#